data_AF-A0A2P6UZ56-F1
#
_entry.id   AF-A0A2P6UZ56-F1
#
_cell.length_a   1.000
_cell.length_b   1.000
_cell.length_c   1.000
_cell.angle_alpha   90.00
_cell.angle_beta   90.00
_cell.angle_gamma   90.00
#
_symmetry.space_group_name_H-M   'P 1'
#
loop_
_entity.id
_entity.type
_entity.pdbx_description
1 polymer ?
#
loop_
_entity_poly.entity_id
_entity_poly.type
_entity_poly.pdbx_seq_one_letter_code
_entity_poly.pdbx_strand_id
1 'polypeptide(L)'
;MHTLAGSRAGPAMMPGGDAEAYKFLQPIVEKVAAQTDDGACVTYIGKGGSGNFVKMVHNGIEYGDMQLIAEAYDVLRVVGGLSNEELAQVFDEWNKSELESFLVEITASIFKKKDEMGEGFLIDKVQDKTGMKGTGKWTIQQAAELSVAAPTMEAALDARFLSGLKDERVAAEAVYASVGVQPPAAGAAAVDKQQLIADVRAALYASKVCSYAQGYNIIRSKSQEQAWDIDLGSLARIWKGGCIIRAGFLDRIKQAYLRDPALPNLLVDPDFAKDLGERQAAWRRVVQLAVGAGIAVPGITSSLSYFDTYRRGRLPANLVQAQRDFFGSHTYERTDGKEGWFHTGIPKFYRWLSERYPLVNQPGGATVVPIIDNLYLDMNGIIHNCTHGNNPEVTLSEDEMIMKIFTYLDKLFHIVKPQKLLFMAIDGSAPRAKMNQQRARRFKSAFMGRLAAHIRFFVRKKIAEDPAWQKPTIIFSGHDVPGEGEHKIMEYIRWQKRRPNYQPNTRHCLYGLDADLIMLSLVTHEPHFCLLREVVSFTGGGRGQPAREVLDNPCQEHFVLLQIGLLRDYFDAEFKPALAGRLPFAYDLERIVDDFVLFCMLVGNDFLPPLPTVDINEGSLDAMFALYKQMLPALGGYLTHAGELSRTRLEAFMAALAEAEADVLQARAEDAESFESKRSRKRGGDEPAWASARVDAKRSAQEQARLQSEIDEDDAFALDMAKLALQAEGDELELLAAVEGEGEEDGEEGALPKHAITSEPTMMSQEARNLFLNGDKDSGLAAWKRRYYREKMQVSGEAARRAVVESYIQWAALLPGTDCDVAGLVLGRCVCRLHWVLEYYYRGGLLELVLPLPLRPMASDLVRLPEINVSFSL
;
A
#
# COMPACT_ATOMS: atom_id res chain seq x y z
N MET A 1 -14.04 -9.27 -43.97
CA MET A 1 -13.17 -9.50 -45.15
C MET A 1 -11.80 -8.81 -45.08
N HIS A 2 -11.62 -7.71 -44.32
CA HIS A 2 -10.43 -6.85 -44.48
C HIS A 2 -9.06 -7.38 -44.03
N THR A 3 -8.95 -8.32 -43.08
CA THR A 3 -7.64 -8.92 -42.76
C THR A 3 -7.12 -9.81 -43.89
N LEU A 4 -7.98 -10.63 -44.50
CA LEU A 4 -7.66 -11.42 -45.70
C LEU A 4 -7.40 -10.53 -46.92
N ALA A 5 -8.15 -9.44 -47.08
CA ALA A 5 -7.91 -8.46 -48.14
C ALA A 5 -6.58 -7.70 -47.92
N GLY A 6 -6.26 -7.32 -46.68
CA GLY A 6 -5.00 -6.70 -46.30
C GLY A 6 -3.81 -7.62 -46.54
N SER A 7 -3.89 -8.90 -46.16
CA SER A 7 -2.86 -9.89 -46.53
C SER A 7 -2.70 -10.08 -48.04
N ARG A 8 -3.70 -9.74 -48.86
CA ARG A 8 -3.66 -9.84 -50.33
C ARG A 8 -3.20 -8.55 -51.04
N ALA A 9 -3.43 -7.39 -50.43
CA ALA A 9 -3.14 -6.07 -51.00
C ALA A 9 -1.90 -5.38 -50.38
N GLY A 10 -1.46 -5.85 -49.22
CA GLY A 10 -0.31 -5.34 -48.47
C GLY A 10 -0.61 -5.24 -46.97
N PRO A 11 -0.03 -6.10 -46.11
CA PRO A 11 -0.17 -6.00 -44.67
C PRO A 11 0.90 -5.07 -44.06
N ALA A 12 0.66 -4.58 -42.84
CA ALA A 12 1.73 -4.11 -41.96
C ALA A 12 2.51 -5.32 -41.42
N MET A 13 3.85 -5.26 -41.46
CA MET A 13 4.71 -6.33 -40.96
C MET A 13 5.70 -5.81 -39.93
N MET A 14 5.86 -6.60 -38.87
CA MET A 14 6.63 -6.23 -37.67
C MET A 14 7.66 -7.35 -37.37
N PRO A 15 8.63 -7.62 -38.25
CA PRO A 15 9.64 -8.66 -38.02
C PRO A 15 10.62 -8.29 -36.92
N GLY A 16 10.79 -9.20 -35.95
CA GLY A 16 11.89 -9.19 -34.98
C GLY A 16 12.53 -10.57 -34.91
N GLY A 17 13.77 -10.66 -34.43
CA GLY A 17 14.50 -11.92 -34.34
C GLY A 17 16.00 -11.74 -34.49
N ASP A 18 16.58 -12.45 -35.47
CA ASP A 18 17.98 -12.30 -35.88
C ASP A 18 18.10 -11.25 -37.00
N ALA A 19 19.09 -10.35 -36.87
CA ALA A 19 19.26 -9.23 -37.78
C ALA A 19 19.84 -9.64 -39.15
N GLU A 20 20.67 -10.68 -39.22
CA GLU A 20 21.19 -11.18 -40.48
C GLU A 20 20.10 -11.93 -41.25
N ALA A 21 19.30 -12.75 -40.57
CA ALA A 21 18.12 -13.41 -41.12
C ALA A 21 17.13 -12.40 -41.71
N TYR A 22 16.91 -11.25 -41.06
CA TYR A 22 16.08 -10.19 -41.61
C TYR A 22 16.60 -9.65 -42.95
N LYS A 23 17.91 -9.44 -43.12
CA LYS A 23 18.48 -8.92 -44.38
C LYS A 23 18.17 -9.81 -45.59
N PHE A 24 18.11 -11.12 -45.41
CA PHE A 24 17.70 -12.05 -46.48
C PHE A 24 16.20 -11.95 -46.83
N LEU A 25 15.36 -11.63 -45.84
CA LEU A 25 13.91 -11.50 -46.02
C LEU A 25 13.48 -10.09 -46.45
N GLN A 26 14.26 -9.05 -46.13
CA GLN A 26 13.97 -7.63 -46.35
C GLN A 26 13.46 -7.33 -47.77
N PRO A 27 14.13 -7.77 -48.87
CA PRO A 27 13.68 -7.47 -50.23
C PRO A 27 12.36 -8.14 -50.63
N ILE A 28 11.90 -9.13 -49.86
CA ILE A 28 10.62 -9.82 -50.03
C ILE A 28 9.55 -9.09 -49.22
N VAL A 29 9.79 -8.87 -47.92
CA VAL A 29 8.79 -8.25 -47.04
C VAL A 29 8.52 -6.79 -47.39
N GLU A 30 9.52 -6.03 -47.85
CA GLU A 30 9.31 -4.65 -48.31
C GLU A 30 8.39 -4.56 -49.54
N LYS A 31 8.46 -5.54 -50.45
CA LYS A 31 7.59 -5.61 -51.65
C LYS A 31 6.19 -6.13 -51.34
N VAL A 32 6.05 -6.96 -50.31
CA VAL A 32 4.77 -7.54 -49.89
C VAL A 32 4.00 -6.62 -48.95
N ALA A 33 4.68 -5.76 -48.19
CA ALA A 33 4.04 -4.83 -47.26
C ALA A 33 3.13 -3.80 -47.96
N ALA A 34 2.17 -3.24 -47.22
CA ALA A 34 1.49 -2.02 -47.65
C ALA A 34 2.51 -0.93 -47.98
N GLN A 35 2.25 -0.15 -49.03
CA GLN A 35 3.05 1.02 -49.37
C GLN A 35 2.29 2.27 -48.92
N THR A 36 3.02 3.23 -48.38
CA THR A 36 2.55 4.57 -48.04
C THR A 36 3.54 5.60 -48.55
N ASP A 37 3.23 6.88 -48.40
CA ASP A 37 4.11 7.99 -48.78
C ASP A 37 5.44 7.96 -48.00
N ASP A 38 5.47 7.27 -46.84
CA ASP A 38 6.67 6.98 -46.04
C ASP A 38 7.33 5.62 -46.36
N GLY A 39 7.04 5.08 -47.54
CA GLY A 39 7.51 3.78 -48.01
C GLY A 39 6.74 2.60 -47.41
N ALA A 40 7.39 1.43 -47.45
CA ALA A 40 6.81 0.15 -47.07
C ALA A 40 6.50 0.08 -45.56
N CYS A 41 5.32 -0.42 -45.19
CA CYS A 41 4.86 -0.65 -43.82
C CYS A 41 5.51 -1.90 -43.18
N VAL A 42 6.83 -1.96 -43.25
CA VAL A 42 7.68 -2.95 -42.60
C VAL A 42 9.00 -2.29 -42.17
N THR A 43 9.57 -2.80 -41.08
CA THR A 43 10.92 -2.49 -40.61
C THR A 43 11.41 -3.62 -39.71
N TYR A 44 12.72 -3.75 -39.51
CA TYR A 44 13.24 -4.58 -38.43
C TYR A 44 12.92 -3.93 -37.09
N ILE A 45 12.18 -4.63 -36.24
CA ILE A 45 11.71 -4.10 -34.95
C ILE A 45 12.81 -4.18 -33.88
N GLY A 46 13.56 -5.27 -33.86
CA GLY A 46 14.57 -5.53 -32.84
C GLY A 46 14.85 -7.02 -32.66
N LYS A 47 15.62 -7.32 -31.61
CA LYS A 47 16.07 -8.69 -31.27
C LYS A 47 14.89 -9.57 -30.83
N GLY A 48 15.05 -10.90 -30.90
CA GLY A 48 14.16 -11.87 -30.25
C GLY A 48 12.67 -11.72 -30.57
N GLY A 49 11.83 -11.71 -29.53
CA GLY A 49 10.36 -11.66 -29.66
C GLY A 49 9.75 -10.28 -29.95
N SER A 50 10.58 -9.23 -30.11
CA SER A 50 10.16 -7.82 -30.23
C SER A 50 9.03 -7.57 -31.23
N GLY A 51 9.11 -8.15 -32.42
CA GLY A 51 8.10 -8.01 -33.46
C GLY A 51 6.70 -8.51 -33.07
N ASN A 52 6.64 -9.67 -32.41
CA ASN A 52 5.39 -10.21 -31.88
C ASN A 52 4.87 -9.39 -30.70
N PHE A 53 5.76 -8.85 -29.87
CA PHE A 53 5.40 -7.96 -28.76
C PHE A 53 4.77 -6.65 -29.25
N VAL A 54 5.39 -5.99 -30.24
CA VAL A 54 4.82 -4.79 -30.88
C VAL A 54 3.47 -5.10 -31.53
N LYS A 55 3.30 -6.28 -32.16
CA LYS A 55 2.00 -6.68 -32.71
C LYS A 55 0.94 -6.98 -31.65
N MET A 56 1.35 -7.50 -30.49
CA MET A 56 0.45 -7.67 -29.35
C MET A 56 -0.05 -6.31 -28.86
N VAL A 57 0.85 -5.34 -28.62
CA VAL A 57 0.46 -3.98 -28.20
C VAL A 57 -0.41 -3.27 -29.22
N HIS A 58 -0.12 -3.39 -30.53
CA HIS A 58 -1.02 -2.93 -31.60
C HIS A 58 -2.47 -3.43 -31.40
N ASN A 59 -2.66 -4.71 -31.06
CA ASN A 59 -4.00 -5.27 -30.83
C ASN A 59 -4.66 -4.73 -29.54
N GLY A 60 -3.86 -4.29 -28.56
CA GLY A 60 -4.37 -3.57 -27.39
C GLY A 60 -4.89 -2.19 -27.77
N ILE A 61 -4.11 -1.43 -28.55
CA ILE A 61 -4.51 -0.12 -29.08
C ILE A 61 -5.77 -0.27 -29.96
N GLU A 62 -5.84 -1.32 -30.79
CA GLU A 62 -7.04 -1.67 -31.59
C GLU A 62 -8.28 -1.86 -30.70
N TYR A 63 -8.14 -2.51 -29.55
CA TYR A 63 -9.25 -2.69 -28.61
C TYR A 63 -9.68 -1.36 -28.00
N GLY A 64 -8.71 -0.51 -27.61
CA GLY A 64 -8.95 0.85 -27.10
C GLY A 64 -9.68 1.73 -28.12
N ASP A 65 -9.17 1.83 -29.36
CA ASP A 65 -9.80 2.64 -30.42
C ASP A 65 -11.24 2.21 -30.70
N MET A 66 -11.48 0.89 -30.82
CA MET A 66 -12.84 0.35 -31.00
C MET A 66 -13.78 0.72 -29.85
N GLN A 67 -13.31 0.63 -28.60
CA GLN A 67 -14.11 0.93 -27.42
C GLN A 67 -14.44 2.43 -27.32
N LEU A 68 -13.45 3.30 -27.55
CA LEU A 68 -13.65 4.75 -27.54
C LEU A 68 -14.64 5.20 -28.62
N ILE A 69 -14.58 4.58 -29.80
CA ILE A 69 -15.55 4.81 -30.89
C ILE A 69 -16.96 4.33 -30.49
N ALA A 70 -17.08 3.18 -29.83
CA ALA A 70 -18.36 2.66 -29.34
C ALA A 70 -18.97 3.56 -28.24
N GLU A 71 -18.15 4.07 -27.32
CA GLU A 71 -18.59 5.02 -26.29
C GLU A 71 -19.02 6.38 -26.89
N ALA A 72 -18.30 6.87 -27.91
CA ALA A 72 -18.70 8.06 -28.65
C ALA A 72 -20.05 7.86 -29.39
N TYR A 73 -20.27 6.69 -29.98
CA TYR A 73 -21.56 6.30 -30.56
C TYR A 73 -22.67 6.30 -29.50
N ASP A 74 -22.46 5.65 -28.36
CA ASP A 74 -23.51 5.45 -27.34
C ASP A 74 -23.94 6.78 -26.72
N VAL A 75 -22.98 7.67 -26.42
CA VAL A 75 -23.29 9.05 -25.96
C VAL A 75 -24.09 9.84 -26.99
N LEU A 76 -23.72 9.78 -28.28
CA LEU A 76 -24.45 10.48 -29.34
C LEU A 76 -25.84 9.88 -29.58
N ARG A 77 -25.98 8.56 -29.48
CA ARG A 77 -27.25 7.85 -29.68
C ARG A 77 -28.22 8.08 -28.52
N VAL A 78 -27.74 7.97 -27.28
CA VAL A 78 -28.56 8.02 -26.07
C VAL A 78 -28.70 9.43 -25.51
N VAL A 79 -27.61 10.17 -25.25
CA VAL A 79 -27.71 11.57 -24.79
C VAL A 79 -28.20 12.47 -25.92
N GLY A 80 -27.58 12.34 -27.10
CA GLY A 80 -27.87 13.20 -28.24
C GLY A 80 -29.15 12.86 -28.99
N GLY A 81 -29.69 11.63 -28.87
CA GLY A 81 -30.86 11.19 -29.63
C GLY A 81 -30.62 11.19 -31.14
N LEU A 82 -29.39 10.96 -31.61
CA LEU A 82 -29.09 10.89 -33.04
C LEU A 82 -29.60 9.58 -33.66
N SER A 83 -30.18 9.67 -34.86
CA SER A 83 -30.51 8.55 -35.74
C SER A 83 -29.26 7.90 -36.34
N ASN A 84 -29.40 6.69 -36.89
CA ASN A 84 -28.29 6.02 -37.60
C ASN A 84 -27.87 6.80 -38.87
N GLU A 85 -28.80 7.47 -39.54
CA GLU A 85 -28.50 8.42 -40.61
C GLU A 85 -27.66 9.63 -40.12
N GLU A 86 -28.02 10.27 -39.00
CA GLU A 86 -27.22 11.36 -38.40
C GLU A 86 -25.83 10.86 -37.95
N LEU A 87 -25.75 9.70 -37.29
CA LEU A 87 -24.49 9.09 -36.86
C LEU A 87 -23.58 8.77 -38.06
N ALA A 88 -24.14 8.25 -39.16
CA ALA A 88 -23.40 8.01 -40.40
C ALA A 88 -22.79 9.30 -40.95
N GLN A 89 -23.52 10.42 -40.94
CA GLN A 89 -23.00 11.72 -41.37
C GLN A 89 -21.92 12.25 -40.42
N VAL A 90 -22.13 12.18 -39.11
CA VAL A 90 -21.15 12.63 -38.11
C VAL A 90 -19.82 11.89 -38.25
N PHE A 91 -19.85 10.57 -38.40
CA PHE A 91 -18.63 9.79 -38.59
C PHE A 91 -17.98 9.99 -39.98
N ASP A 92 -18.76 10.23 -41.04
CA ASP A 92 -18.24 10.66 -42.36
C ASP A 92 -17.50 12.02 -42.29
N GLU A 93 -17.98 12.94 -41.45
CA GLU A 93 -17.36 14.26 -41.24
C GLU A 93 -16.12 14.16 -40.35
N TRP A 94 -16.17 13.36 -39.28
CA TRP A 94 -15.01 13.09 -38.43
C TRP A 94 -13.89 12.39 -39.21
N ASN A 95 -14.21 11.52 -40.16
CA ASN A 95 -13.21 10.87 -41.01
C ASN A 95 -12.52 11.82 -42.01
N LYS A 96 -12.91 13.11 -42.08
CA LYS A 96 -12.26 14.16 -42.89
C LYS A 96 -11.46 15.14 -42.00
N SER A 97 -11.06 14.69 -40.82
CA SER A 97 -10.48 15.54 -39.77
C SER A 97 -9.34 14.83 -39.01
N GLU A 98 -8.92 15.34 -37.85
CA GLU A 98 -7.91 14.71 -36.98
C GLU A 98 -8.22 13.27 -36.54
N LEU A 99 -9.47 12.80 -36.75
CA LEU A 99 -9.92 11.43 -36.49
C LEU A 99 -9.88 10.51 -37.72
N GLU A 100 -9.41 10.99 -38.89
CA GLU A 100 -9.26 10.19 -40.12
C GLU A 100 -8.56 8.86 -39.84
N SER A 101 -9.32 7.78 -39.95
CA SER A 101 -8.84 6.43 -39.64
C SER A 101 -9.79 5.36 -40.17
N PHE A 102 -9.23 4.19 -40.46
CA PHE A 102 -10.02 3.07 -40.98
C PHE A 102 -11.17 2.65 -40.06
N LEU A 103 -10.99 2.75 -38.74
CA LEU A 103 -12.05 2.40 -37.77
C LEU A 103 -13.20 3.41 -37.77
N VAL A 104 -12.95 4.69 -38.04
CA VAL A 104 -13.99 5.73 -38.20
C VAL A 104 -14.69 5.56 -39.56
N GLU A 105 -13.94 5.32 -40.63
CA GLU A 105 -14.44 5.02 -41.99
C GLU A 105 -15.44 3.85 -42.01
N ILE A 106 -15.08 2.71 -41.41
CA ILE A 106 -15.99 1.55 -41.37
C ILE A 106 -17.17 1.78 -40.42
N THR A 107 -17.01 2.56 -39.35
CA THR A 107 -18.11 2.90 -38.44
C THR A 107 -19.17 3.73 -39.16
N ALA A 108 -18.79 4.76 -39.93
CA ALA A 108 -19.71 5.51 -40.79
C ALA A 108 -20.43 4.60 -41.81
N SER A 109 -19.71 3.61 -42.35
CA SER A 109 -20.26 2.62 -43.29
C SER A 109 -21.21 1.62 -42.63
N ILE A 110 -20.96 1.23 -41.37
CA ILE A 110 -21.81 0.33 -40.58
C ILE A 110 -23.17 0.98 -40.30
N PHE A 111 -23.19 2.26 -39.90
CA PHE A 111 -24.45 2.98 -39.68
C PHE A 111 -25.32 3.12 -40.93
N LYS A 112 -24.73 3.05 -42.14
CA LYS A 112 -25.48 3.08 -43.42
C LYS A 112 -26.07 1.72 -43.81
N LYS A 113 -25.64 0.62 -43.19
CA LYS A 113 -26.02 -0.73 -43.61
C LYS A 113 -27.44 -1.07 -43.12
N LYS A 114 -28.42 -0.97 -44.02
CA LYS A 114 -29.77 -1.52 -43.80
C LYS A 114 -29.69 -3.04 -43.57
N ASP A 115 -30.62 -3.56 -42.76
CA ASP A 115 -30.77 -5.01 -42.57
C ASP A 115 -31.27 -5.66 -43.87
N GLU A 116 -30.80 -6.88 -44.15
CA GLU A 116 -31.24 -7.69 -45.30
C GLU A 116 -32.33 -8.69 -44.91
N MET A 117 -32.54 -8.91 -43.60
CA MET A 117 -33.50 -9.88 -43.05
C MET A 117 -34.81 -9.24 -42.55
N GLY A 118 -34.91 -7.91 -42.53
CA GLY A 118 -36.08 -7.18 -42.03
C GLY A 118 -35.94 -5.66 -42.13
N GLU A 119 -36.82 -4.94 -41.43
CA GLU A 119 -36.82 -3.47 -41.41
C GLU A 119 -35.82 -2.88 -40.38
N GLY A 120 -35.22 -1.75 -40.76
CA GLY A 120 -34.28 -0.97 -39.95
C GLY A 120 -32.83 -1.08 -40.43
N PHE A 121 -31.89 -0.93 -39.50
CA PHE A 121 -30.46 -1.05 -39.75
C PHE A 121 -29.88 -2.32 -39.14
N LEU A 122 -28.83 -2.85 -39.77
CA LEU A 122 -28.17 -4.06 -39.32
C LEU A 122 -27.56 -3.89 -37.92
N ILE A 123 -26.99 -2.72 -37.62
CA ILE A 123 -26.37 -2.44 -36.30
C ILE A 123 -27.37 -2.61 -35.15
N ASP A 124 -28.63 -2.21 -35.33
CA ASP A 124 -29.71 -2.35 -34.33
C ASP A 124 -30.14 -3.81 -34.11
N LYS A 125 -29.72 -4.73 -35.00
CA LYS A 125 -29.99 -6.18 -34.91
C LYS A 125 -28.79 -7.00 -34.46
N VAL A 126 -27.59 -6.41 -34.42
CA VAL A 126 -26.37 -7.09 -33.96
C VAL A 126 -26.44 -7.26 -32.45
N GLN A 127 -26.27 -8.49 -31.97
CA GLN A 127 -26.21 -8.75 -30.53
C GLN A 127 -25.02 -8.02 -29.90
N ASP A 128 -25.26 -7.30 -28.82
CA ASP A 128 -24.29 -6.54 -28.01
C ASP A 128 -23.41 -7.44 -27.14
N LYS A 129 -22.84 -8.49 -27.75
CA LYS A 129 -22.03 -9.53 -27.12
C LYS A 129 -20.76 -9.74 -27.92
N THR A 130 -19.66 -9.15 -27.47
CA THR A 130 -18.38 -9.19 -28.21
C THR A 130 -17.57 -10.44 -27.91
N GLY A 131 -17.01 -11.06 -28.95
CA GLY A 131 -16.01 -12.12 -28.82
C GLY A 131 -14.59 -11.55 -28.72
N MET A 132 -13.65 -12.32 -28.16
CA MET A 132 -12.23 -11.96 -28.12
C MET A 132 -11.33 -13.16 -28.43
N LYS A 133 -10.19 -12.91 -29.08
CA LYS A 133 -9.18 -13.93 -29.42
C LYS A 133 -7.98 -13.95 -28.46
N GLY A 134 -8.17 -13.45 -27.23
CA GLY A 134 -7.15 -13.43 -26.17
C GLY A 134 -5.98 -12.44 -26.33
N THR A 135 -5.69 -11.97 -27.55
CA THR A 135 -4.52 -11.11 -27.81
C THR A 135 -4.55 -9.76 -27.09
N GLY A 136 -5.71 -9.12 -26.95
CA GLY A 136 -5.85 -7.87 -26.19
C GLY A 136 -5.58 -8.05 -24.68
N LYS A 137 -5.93 -9.22 -24.13
CA LYS A 137 -5.64 -9.58 -22.73
C LYS A 137 -4.14 -9.67 -22.47
N TRP A 138 -3.37 -10.20 -23.42
CA TRP A 138 -1.91 -10.28 -23.28
C TRP A 138 -1.25 -8.91 -23.14
N THR A 139 -1.76 -7.88 -23.84
CA THR A 139 -1.26 -6.50 -23.68
C THR A 139 -1.43 -5.99 -22.25
N ILE A 140 -2.58 -6.23 -21.62
CA ILE A 140 -2.84 -5.82 -20.23
C ILE A 140 -2.01 -6.63 -19.24
N GLN A 141 -1.85 -7.94 -19.47
CA GLN A 141 -0.97 -8.78 -18.65
C GLN A 141 0.48 -8.29 -18.70
N GLN A 142 1.01 -7.99 -19.90
CA GLN A 142 2.36 -7.46 -20.05
C GLN A 142 2.50 -6.03 -19.51
N ALA A 143 1.47 -5.19 -19.61
CA ALA A 143 1.46 -3.86 -18.98
C ALA A 143 1.59 -3.98 -17.45
N ALA A 144 0.85 -4.90 -16.83
CA ALA A 144 0.93 -5.17 -15.39
C ALA A 144 2.30 -5.76 -14.98
N GLU A 145 2.85 -6.71 -15.75
CA GLU A 145 4.20 -7.25 -15.52
C GLU A 145 5.30 -6.16 -15.58
N LEU A 146 5.14 -5.19 -16.49
CA LEU A 146 6.04 -4.04 -16.67
C LEU A 146 5.78 -2.88 -15.69
N SER A 147 4.77 -2.98 -14.82
CA SER A 147 4.29 -1.86 -13.97
C SER A 147 3.90 -0.60 -14.76
N VAL A 148 3.43 -0.74 -16.01
CA VAL A 148 2.96 0.35 -16.87
C VAL A 148 1.43 0.44 -16.82
N ALA A 149 0.91 1.61 -16.42
CA ALA A 149 -0.54 1.85 -16.42
C ALA A 149 -1.10 1.94 -17.85
N ALA A 150 -2.10 1.10 -18.15
CA ALA A 150 -2.76 1.00 -19.46
C ALA A 150 -4.31 1.09 -19.37
N PRO A 151 -4.88 2.00 -18.57
CA PRO A 151 -6.27 1.93 -18.14
C PRO A 151 -7.30 2.10 -19.27
N THR A 152 -6.95 2.74 -20.39
CA THR A 152 -7.84 2.86 -21.56
C THR A 152 -8.04 1.52 -22.27
N MET A 153 -6.96 0.76 -22.43
CA MET A 153 -7.00 -0.58 -23.04
C MET A 153 -7.57 -1.63 -22.07
N GLU A 154 -7.37 -1.44 -20.76
CA GLU A 154 -7.96 -2.27 -19.70
C GLU A 154 -9.49 -2.10 -19.65
N ALA A 155 -9.98 -0.86 -19.64
CA ALA A 155 -11.41 -0.56 -19.77
C ALA A 155 -12.03 -1.17 -21.04
N ALA A 156 -11.30 -1.16 -22.16
CA ALA A 156 -11.72 -1.80 -23.41
C ALA A 156 -11.71 -3.34 -23.40
N LEU A 157 -11.00 -3.96 -22.45
CA LEU A 157 -11.03 -5.40 -22.21
C LEU A 157 -12.21 -5.76 -21.29
N ASP A 158 -12.41 -5.00 -20.21
CA ASP A 158 -13.49 -5.21 -19.26
C ASP A 158 -14.88 -4.96 -19.86
N ALA A 159 -15.03 -3.91 -20.67
CA ALA A 159 -16.25 -3.68 -21.45
C ALA A 159 -16.63 -4.88 -22.33
N ARG A 160 -15.63 -5.58 -22.89
CA ARG A 160 -15.87 -6.82 -23.66
C ARG A 160 -16.30 -7.97 -22.77
N PHE A 161 -15.67 -8.16 -21.60
CA PHE A 161 -16.11 -9.17 -20.62
C PHE A 161 -17.57 -8.93 -20.20
N LEU A 162 -17.93 -7.69 -19.82
CA LEU A 162 -19.29 -7.31 -19.43
C LEU A 162 -20.29 -7.45 -20.59
N SER A 163 -19.91 -7.14 -21.83
CA SER A 163 -20.75 -7.41 -23.01
C SER A 163 -21.07 -8.91 -23.14
N GLY A 164 -20.13 -9.78 -22.76
CA GLY A 164 -20.27 -11.24 -22.74
C GLY A 164 -21.42 -11.75 -21.87
N LEU A 165 -21.66 -11.08 -20.74
CA LEU A 165 -22.66 -11.40 -19.72
C LEU A 165 -24.07 -10.89 -20.09
N LYS A 166 -24.47 -11.01 -21.37
CA LYS A 166 -25.73 -10.42 -21.88
C LYS A 166 -26.97 -10.83 -21.06
N ASP A 167 -27.10 -12.11 -20.73
CA ASP A 167 -28.29 -12.63 -20.06
C ASP A 167 -28.38 -12.13 -18.61
N GLU A 168 -27.23 -12.01 -17.92
CA GLU A 168 -27.12 -11.39 -16.60
C GLU A 168 -27.44 -9.89 -16.63
N ARG A 169 -26.98 -9.17 -17.67
CA ARG A 169 -27.29 -7.73 -17.84
C ARG A 169 -28.78 -7.49 -18.05
N VAL A 170 -29.46 -8.31 -18.86
CA VAL A 170 -30.92 -8.20 -19.07
C VAL A 170 -31.69 -8.56 -17.79
N ALA A 171 -31.24 -9.56 -17.04
CA ALA A 171 -31.82 -9.87 -15.74
C ALA A 171 -31.63 -8.73 -14.72
N ALA A 172 -30.44 -8.12 -14.70
CA ALA A 172 -30.14 -6.97 -13.83
C ALA A 172 -30.97 -5.74 -14.21
N GLU A 173 -31.18 -5.46 -15.50
CA GLU A 173 -32.05 -4.38 -15.98
C GLU A 173 -33.47 -4.51 -15.42
N ALA A 174 -34.05 -5.72 -15.45
CA ALA A 174 -35.37 -5.98 -14.86
C ALA A 174 -35.42 -5.83 -13.33
N VAL A 175 -34.33 -6.19 -12.63
CA VAL A 175 -34.20 -5.98 -11.17
C VAL A 175 -34.09 -4.50 -10.82
N TYR A 176 -33.29 -3.73 -11.56
CA TYR A 176 -33.14 -2.29 -11.32
C TYR A 176 -34.41 -1.51 -11.69
N ALA A 177 -35.11 -1.91 -12.76
CA ALA A 177 -36.39 -1.35 -13.14
C ALA A 177 -37.47 -1.56 -12.06
N SER A 178 -37.44 -2.67 -11.32
CA SER A 178 -38.40 -2.93 -10.22
C SER A 178 -38.17 -2.09 -8.97
N VAL A 179 -36.98 -1.49 -8.81
CA VAL A 179 -36.64 -0.52 -7.76
C VAL A 179 -36.54 0.92 -8.29
N GLY A 180 -37.20 1.21 -9.42
CA GLY A 180 -37.33 2.56 -9.98
C GLY A 180 -36.15 3.05 -10.83
N VAL A 181 -35.08 2.28 -10.98
CA VAL A 181 -33.91 2.64 -11.79
C VAL A 181 -34.12 2.16 -13.23
N GLN A 182 -34.57 3.06 -14.09
CA GLN A 182 -34.82 2.79 -15.52
C GLN A 182 -33.54 2.89 -16.37
N PRO A 183 -33.44 2.13 -17.48
CA PRO A 183 -32.33 2.29 -18.42
C PRO A 183 -32.33 3.69 -19.08
N PRO A 184 -31.16 4.23 -19.46
CA PRO A 184 -31.06 5.53 -20.13
C PRO A 184 -31.89 5.61 -21.42
N ALA A 185 -32.81 6.56 -21.49
CA ALA A 185 -33.69 6.76 -22.65
C ALA A 185 -33.08 7.73 -23.68
N ALA A 186 -33.16 7.37 -24.96
CA ALA A 186 -32.58 8.16 -26.05
C ALA A 186 -33.25 9.54 -26.18
N GLY A 187 -32.46 10.61 -26.13
CA GLY A 187 -32.91 11.99 -26.21
C GLY A 187 -33.58 12.53 -24.94
N ALA A 188 -33.46 11.84 -23.80
CA ALA A 188 -34.04 12.29 -22.52
C ALA A 188 -33.32 13.54 -21.94
N ALA A 189 -32.07 13.79 -22.33
CA ALA A 189 -31.32 14.96 -21.93
C ALA A 189 -31.58 16.13 -22.88
N ALA A 190 -31.97 17.30 -22.36
CA ALA A 190 -32.11 18.53 -23.13
C ALA A 190 -30.71 19.09 -23.46
N VAL A 191 -30.12 18.64 -24.57
CA VAL A 191 -28.77 19.02 -25.02
C VAL A 191 -28.78 19.63 -26.41
N ASP A 192 -27.86 20.57 -26.66
CA ASP A 192 -27.52 21.00 -28.02
C ASP A 192 -26.78 19.87 -28.74
N LYS A 193 -27.41 19.29 -29.78
CA LYS A 193 -26.83 18.23 -30.61
C LYS A 193 -25.49 18.64 -31.23
N GLN A 194 -25.36 19.87 -31.74
CA GLN A 194 -24.13 20.31 -32.42
C GLN A 194 -22.99 20.47 -31.43
N GLN A 195 -23.25 21.08 -30.27
CA GLN A 195 -22.25 21.19 -29.20
C GLN A 195 -21.84 19.81 -28.67
N LEU A 196 -22.78 18.88 -28.50
CA LEU A 196 -22.47 17.51 -28.09
C LEU A 196 -21.60 16.79 -29.13
N ILE A 197 -21.90 16.91 -30.43
CA ILE A 197 -21.08 16.31 -31.51
C ILE A 197 -19.65 16.87 -31.48
N ALA A 198 -19.48 18.19 -31.31
CA ALA A 198 -18.16 18.80 -31.19
C ALA A 198 -17.41 18.33 -29.93
N ASP A 199 -18.13 18.21 -28.80
CA ASP A 199 -17.55 17.80 -27.53
C ASP A 199 -17.13 16.33 -27.52
N VAL A 200 -17.98 15.42 -28.04
CA VAL A 200 -17.67 14.00 -28.17
C VAL A 200 -16.50 13.77 -29.14
N ARG A 201 -16.42 14.52 -30.25
CA ARG A 201 -15.23 14.51 -31.13
C ARG A 201 -13.94 14.85 -30.38
N ALA A 202 -13.98 15.91 -29.57
CA ALA A 202 -12.83 16.35 -28.78
C ALA A 202 -12.45 15.33 -27.69
N ALA A 203 -13.44 14.74 -27.01
CA ALA A 203 -13.26 13.69 -26.01
C ALA A 203 -12.65 12.41 -26.61
N LEU A 204 -13.17 11.97 -27.77
CA LEU A 204 -12.69 10.80 -28.52
C LEU A 204 -11.24 11.00 -28.95
N TYR A 205 -10.90 12.16 -29.52
CA TYR A 205 -9.53 12.48 -29.89
C TYR A 205 -8.58 12.47 -28.69
N ALA A 206 -8.92 13.18 -27.60
CA ALA A 206 -8.08 13.25 -26.40
C ALA A 206 -7.87 11.88 -25.74
N SER A 207 -8.93 11.05 -25.69
CA SER A 207 -8.86 9.67 -25.18
C SER A 207 -8.01 8.77 -26.06
N LYS A 208 -8.08 8.93 -27.39
CA LYS A 208 -7.23 8.23 -28.35
C LYS A 208 -5.75 8.56 -28.14
N VAL A 209 -5.39 9.83 -27.94
CA VAL A 209 -4.00 10.22 -27.60
C VAL A 209 -3.52 9.49 -26.34
N CYS A 210 -4.37 9.35 -25.31
CA CYS A 210 -4.03 8.62 -24.09
C CYS A 210 -3.84 7.11 -24.33
N SER A 211 -4.70 6.48 -25.14
CA SER A 211 -4.57 5.06 -25.52
C SER A 211 -3.21 4.77 -26.20
N TYR A 212 -2.82 5.61 -27.16
CA TYR A 212 -1.53 5.47 -27.85
C TYR A 212 -0.35 5.78 -26.92
N ALA A 213 -0.44 6.82 -26.08
CA ALA A 213 0.56 7.13 -25.06
C ALA A 213 0.84 5.93 -24.14
N GLN A 214 -0.21 5.27 -23.65
CA GLN A 214 -0.11 4.05 -22.84
C GLN A 214 0.55 2.90 -23.63
N GLY A 215 0.11 2.65 -24.87
CA GLY A 215 0.69 1.60 -25.73
C GLY A 215 2.18 1.80 -26.03
N TYR A 216 2.58 3.04 -26.36
CA TYR A 216 3.99 3.39 -26.58
C TYR A 216 4.85 3.23 -25.32
N ASN A 217 4.32 3.58 -24.15
CA ASN A 217 5.01 3.35 -22.89
C ASN A 217 5.24 1.84 -22.61
N ILE A 218 4.26 0.97 -22.88
CA ILE A 218 4.43 -0.50 -22.76
C ILE A 218 5.57 -0.98 -23.66
N ILE A 219 5.61 -0.52 -24.91
CA ILE A 219 6.65 -0.91 -25.88
C ILE A 219 8.02 -0.41 -25.41
N ARG A 220 8.14 0.84 -24.97
CA ARG A 220 9.40 1.39 -24.47
C ARG A 220 9.91 0.63 -23.26
N SER A 221 9.06 0.40 -22.26
CA SER A 221 9.44 -0.33 -21.04
C SER A 221 9.91 -1.75 -21.35
N LYS A 222 9.25 -2.47 -22.26
CA LYS A 222 9.76 -3.80 -22.70
C LYS A 222 11.05 -3.71 -23.50
N SER A 223 11.19 -2.70 -24.36
CA SER A 223 12.41 -2.47 -25.12
C SER A 223 13.61 -2.17 -24.23
N GLN A 224 13.39 -1.48 -23.10
CA GLN A 224 14.40 -1.22 -22.07
C GLN A 224 14.73 -2.50 -21.30
N GLU A 225 13.72 -3.23 -20.80
CA GLU A 225 13.89 -4.51 -20.06
C GLU A 225 14.68 -5.56 -20.88
N GLN A 226 14.44 -5.62 -22.19
CA GLN A 226 14.99 -6.66 -23.08
C GLN A 226 16.15 -6.17 -23.97
N ALA A 227 16.62 -4.92 -23.80
CA ALA A 227 17.63 -4.28 -24.65
C ALA A 227 17.37 -4.50 -26.17
N TRP A 228 16.13 -4.25 -26.61
CA TRP A 228 15.70 -4.44 -27.99
C TRP A 228 15.98 -3.26 -28.91
N ASP A 229 16.26 -2.09 -28.34
CA ASP A 229 16.60 -0.86 -29.07
C ASP A 229 15.54 -0.44 -30.11
N ILE A 230 14.24 -0.60 -29.78
CA ILE A 230 13.11 -0.35 -30.69
C ILE A 230 12.97 1.14 -31.03
N ASP A 231 13.05 1.47 -32.32
CA ASP A 231 12.70 2.80 -32.86
C ASP A 231 11.17 3.01 -32.86
N LEU A 232 10.71 3.78 -31.88
CA LEU A 232 9.30 4.17 -31.70
C LEU A 232 8.75 5.02 -32.87
N GLY A 233 9.58 5.86 -33.50
CA GLY A 233 9.20 6.65 -34.67
C GLY A 233 8.92 5.76 -35.89
N SER A 234 9.75 4.73 -36.11
CA SER A 234 9.51 3.72 -37.13
C SER A 234 8.26 2.87 -36.88
N LEU A 235 7.82 2.68 -35.63
CA LEU A 235 6.55 1.98 -35.34
C LEU A 235 5.33 2.75 -35.87
N ALA A 236 5.32 4.06 -35.69
CA ALA A 236 4.23 4.90 -36.20
C ALA A 236 4.15 4.79 -37.72
N ARG A 237 5.30 4.85 -38.40
CA ARG A 237 5.46 4.69 -39.85
C ARG A 237 4.87 3.37 -40.37
N ILE A 238 5.20 2.23 -39.75
CA ILE A 238 4.72 0.93 -40.22
C ILE A 238 3.24 0.65 -39.87
N TRP A 239 2.63 1.43 -38.98
CA TRP A 239 1.21 1.35 -38.68
C TRP A 239 0.35 2.23 -39.61
N LYS A 240 0.92 3.18 -40.36
CA LYS A 240 0.18 4.06 -41.29
C LYS A 240 -0.61 3.33 -42.37
N GLY A 241 -0.21 2.12 -42.75
CA GLY A 241 -0.85 1.33 -43.80
C GLY A 241 -0.93 -0.15 -43.43
N GLY A 242 -1.80 -0.91 -44.10
CA GLY A 242 -1.85 -2.38 -43.98
C GLY A 242 -2.27 -2.97 -42.61
N CYS A 243 -2.54 -2.13 -41.61
CA CYS A 243 -3.05 -2.55 -40.30
C CYS A 243 -4.49 -2.03 -40.03
N ILE A 244 -5.08 -2.40 -38.89
CA ILE A 244 -6.44 -1.99 -38.51
C ILE A 244 -6.45 -0.58 -37.93
N ILE A 245 -5.48 -0.24 -37.08
CA ILE A 245 -5.40 1.07 -36.41
C ILE A 245 -4.87 2.21 -37.31
N ARG A 246 -4.77 1.97 -38.62
CA ARG A 246 -4.22 2.94 -39.58
C ARG A 246 -5.05 4.22 -39.61
N ALA A 247 -4.35 5.36 -39.52
CA ALA A 247 -4.91 6.68 -39.31
C ALA A 247 -3.90 7.77 -39.69
N GLY A 248 -4.35 8.92 -40.19
CA GLY A 248 -3.50 10.11 -40.36
C GLY A 248 -2.89 10.59 -39.04
N PHE A 249 -3.55 10.28 -37.91
CA PHE A 249 -3.05 10.47 -36.55
C PHE A 249 -1.63 9.92 -36.30
N LEU A 250 -1.26 8.81 -36.96
CA LEU A 250 0.05 8.17 -36.78
C LEU A 250 1.21 9.04 -37.29
N ASP A 251 0.99 9.92 -38.27
CA ASP A 251 2.03 10.87 -38.70
C ASP A 251 2.42 11.82 -37.57
N ARG A 252 1.48 12.25 -36.74
CA ARG A 252 1.77 13.14 -35.61
C ARG A 252 2.63 12.45 -34.56
N ILE A 253 2.37 11.17 -34.29
CA ILE A 253 3.21 10.34 -33.40
C ILE A 253 4.62 10.18 -33.98
N LYS A 254 4.73 9.90 -35.29
CA LYS A 254 6.03 9.83 -35.99
C LYS A 254 6.79 11.15 -35.87
N GLN A 255 6.15 12.30 -36.11
CA GLN A 255 6.81 13.60 -35.98
C GLN A 255 7.26 13.89 -34.53
N ALA A 256 6.46 13.53 -33.51
CA ALA A 256 6.85 13.68 -32.11
C ALA A 256 8.15 12.92 -31.79
N TYR A 257 8.26 11.64 -32.20
CA TYR A 257 9.48 10.84 -31.98
C TYR A 257 10.65 11.18 -32.92
N LEU A 258 10.40 11.81 -34.07
CA LEU A 258 11.47 12.40 -34.89
C LEU A 258 12.04 13.69 -34.26
N ARG A 259 11.18 14.46 -33.57
CA ARG A 259 11.54 15.69 -32.85
C ARG A 259 12.33 15.38 -31.57
N ASP A 260 11.87 14.38 -30.82
CA ASP A 260 12.52 13.87 -29.61
C ASP A 260 12.45 12.32 -29.56
N PRO A 261 13.51 11.62 -29.99
CA PRO A 261 13.59 10.16 -29.88
C PRO A 261 13.57 9.64 -28.44
N ALA A 262 13.86 10.48 -27.44
CA ALA A 262 13.88 10.14 -26.02
C ALA A 262 12.56 10.51 -25.30
N LEU A 263 11.54 10.97 -26.03
CA LEU A 263 10.29 11.50 -25.50
C LEU A 263 9.68 10.60 -24.39
N PRO A 264 9.58 11.09 -23.14
CA PRO A 264 9.18 10.27 -22.00
C PRO A 264 7.68 9.90 -22.02
N ASN A 265 6.84 10.64 -22.74
CA ASN A 265 5.44 10.29 -23.01
C ASN A 265 4.89 11.14 -24.17
N LEU A 266 4.01 10.59 -25.02
CA LEU A 266 3.29 11.38 -26.03
C LEU A 266 2.46 12.53 -25.42
N LEU A 267 2.01 12.41 -24.17
CA LEU A 267 1.29 13.48 -23.46
C LEU A 267 2.14 14.74 -23.18
N VAL A 268 3.46 14.69 -23.34
CA VAL A 268 4.37 15.85 -23.13
C VAL A 268 5.06 16.35 -24.40
N ASP A 269 4.76 15.77 -25.56
CA ASP A 269 5.11 16.42 -26.83
C ASP A 269 4.31 17.73 -26.95
N PRO A 270 4.93 18.86 -27.39
CA PRO A 270 4.27 20.15 -27.42
C PRO A 270 2.97 20.20 -28.23
N ASP A 271 2.88 19.47 -29.34
CA ASP A 271 1.70 19.52 -30.22
C ASP A 271 0.55 18.73 -29.61
N PHE A 272 0.82 17.56 -29.00
CA PHE A 272 -0.19 16.78 -28.28
C PHE A 272 -0.60 17.44 -26.96
N ALA A 273 0.34 18.02 -26.20
CA ALA A 273 0.04 18.74 -24.96
C ALA A 273 -0.88 19.95 -25.22
N LYS A 274 -0.66 20.68 -26.32
CA LYS A 274 -1.53 21.76 -26.78
C LYS A 274 -2.94 21.26 -27.09
N ASP A 275 -3.08 20.25 -27.97
CA ASP A 275 -4.39 19.69 -28.33
C ASP A 275 -5.20 19.25 -27.10
N LEU A 276 -4.54 18.58 -26.14
CA LEU A 276 -5.17 18.10 -24.92
C LEU A 276 -5.60 19.26 -24.01
N GLY A 277 -4.78 20.32 -23.91
CA GLY A 277 -5.10 21.54 -23.19
C GLY A 277 -6.34 22.25 -23.74
N GLU A 278 -6.45 22.34 -25.07
CA GLU A 278 -7.60 22.93 -25.76
C GLU A 278 -8.87 22.08 -25.62
N ARG A 279 -8.74 20.75 -25.60
CA ARG A 279 -9.89 19.81 -25.64
C ARG A 279 -10.38 19.30 -24.29
N GLN A 280 -9.61 19.45 -23.21
CA GLN A 280 -9.96 18.91 -21.89
C GLN A 280 -11.29 19.42 -21.32
N ALA A 281 -11.72 20.64 -21.66
CA ALA A 281 -13.01 21.18 -21.19
C ALA A 281 -14.20 20.44 -21.80
N ALA A 282 -14.18 20.23 -23.12
CA ALA A 282 -15.16 19.42 -23.84
C ALA A 282 -15.15 17.97 -23.34
N TRP A 283 -13.95 17.40 -23.15
CA TRP A 283 -13.78 16.04 -22.64
C TRP A 283 -14.42 15.83 -21.26
N ARG A 284 -14.27 16.79 -20.34
CA ARG A 284 -14.95 16.78 -19.03
C ARG A 284 -16.46 16.85 -19.16
N ARG A 285 -16.99 17.72 -20.03
CA ARG A 285 -18.45 17.82 -20.28
C ARG A 285 -19.02 16.49 -20.74
N VAL A 286 -18.35 15.79 -21.66
CA VAL A 286 -18.79 14.45 -22.12
C VAL A 286 -18.83 13.45 -20.98
N VAL A 287 -17.80 13.39 -20.13
CA VAL A 287 -17.77 12.48 -18.97
C VAL A 287 -18.88 12.84 -17.96
N GLN A 288 -19.09 14.13 -17.68
CA GLN A 288 -20.15 14.59 -16.77
C GLN A 288 -21.55 14.27 -17.30
N LEU A 289 -21.81 14.51 -18.59
CA LEU A 289 -23.09 14.22 -19.24
C LEU A 289 -23.36 12.71 -19.30
N ALA A 290 -22.38 11.91 -19.71
CA ALA A 290 -22.53 10.46 -19.80
C ALA A 290 -22.81 9.83 -18.43
N VAL A 291 -21.98 10.15 -17.41
CA VAL A 291 -22.16 9.65 -16.04
C VAL A 291 -23.48 10.13 -15.44
N GLY A 292 -23.84 11.41 -15.64
CA GLY A 292 -25.12 11.96 -15.18
C GLY A 292 -26.34 11.34 -15.85
N ALA A 293 -26.21 10.89 -17.10
CA ALA A 293 -27.25 10.17 -17.84
C ALA A 293 -27.25 8.65 -17.61
N GLY A 294 -26.38 8.13 -16.73
CA GLY A 294 -26.28 6.68 -16.45
C GLY A 294 -25.59 5.86 -17.55
N ILE A 295 -24.86 6.50 -18.45
CA ILE A 295 -24.16 5.86 -19.58
C ILE A 295 -22.70 5.57 -19.20
N ALA A 296 -22.32 4.30 -19.32
CA ALA A 296 -20.97 3.86 -19.00
C ALA A 296 -19.99 4.20 -20.13
N VAL A 297 -19.09 5.17 -19.89
CA VAL A 297 -17.97 5.52 -20.78
C VAL A 297 -16.61 5.20 -20.14
N PRO A 298 -16.31 3.92 -19.86
CA PRO A 298 -15.13 3.54 -19.08
C PRO A 298 -13.80 3.87 -19.79
N GLY A 299 -13.73 3.76 -21.12
CA GLY A 299 -12.55 4.13 -21.90
C GLY A 299 -12.29 5.64 -21.87
N ILE A 300 -13.31 6.47 -22.08
CA ILE A 300 -13.19 7.94 -22.05
C ILE A 300 -12.86 8.44 -20.62
N THR A 301 -13.54 7.91 -19.60
CA THR A 301 -13.34 8.27 -18.18
C THR A 301 -11.96 7.85 -17.66
N SER A 302 -11.52 6.62 -17.98
CA SER A 302 -10.21 6.12 -17.55
C SER A 302 -9.07 6.87 -18.24
N SER A 303 -9.24 7.24 -19.51
CA SER A 303 -8.32 8.11 -20.25
C SER A 303 -8.20 9.50 -19.61
N LEU A 304 -9.31 10.10 -19.19
CA LEU A 304 -9.31 11.41 -18.50
C LEU A 304 -8.61 11.32 -17.14
N SER A 305 -8.85 10.24 -16.40
CA SER A 305 -8.19 9.98 -15.12
C SER A 305 -6.69 9.71 -15.29
N TYR A 306 -6.27 9.04 -16.37
CA TYR A 306 -4.86 8.89 -16.74
C TYR A 306 -4.21 10.25 -17.02
N PHE A 307 -4.82 11.10 -17.84
CA PHE A 307 -4.35 12.45 -18.13
C PHE A 307 -4.22 13.32 -16.87
N ASP A 308 -5.27 13.37 -16.04
CA ASP A 308 -5.27 14.15 -14.79
C ASP A 308 -4.30 13.62 -13.73
N THR A 309 -4.06 12.31 -13.70
CA THR A 309 -3.05 11.72 -12.80
C THR A 309 -1.64 12.03 -13.31
N TYR A 310 -1.37 11.84 -14.60
CA TYR A 310 -0.05 11.98 -15.20
C TYR A 310 0.48 13.43 -15.11
N ARG A 311 -0.38 14.43 -15.32
CA ARG A 311 0.01 15.85 -15.30
C ARG A 311 0.16 16.48 -13.90
N ARG A 312 -0.06 15.71 -12.82
CA ARG A 312 -0.05 16.22 -11.44
C ARG A 312 1.23 15.83 -10.70
N GLY A 313 2.10 16.82 -10.45
CA GLY A 313 3.31 16.64 -9.61
C GLY A 313 3.04 16.25 -8.14
N ARG A 314 1.78 16.18 -7.68
CA ARG A 314 1.43 15.61 -6.37
C ARG A 314 0.09 14.87 -6.41
N LEU A 315 0.16 13.57 -6.09
CA LEU A 315 -0.94 12.62 -6.06
C LEU A 315 -1.27 12.19 -4.62
N PRO A 316 -2.49 11.68 -4.33
CA PRO A 316 -2.87 11.18 -3.01
C PRO A 316 -2.15 9.88 -2.58
N ALA A 317 -1.23 9.36 -3.40
CA ALA A 317 -0.39 8.20 -3.06
C ALA A 317 0.44 8.41 -1.78
N ASN A 318 0.65 9.65 -1.33
CA ASN A 318 1.25 9.92 -0.02
C ASN A 318 0.41 9.38 1.16
N LEU A 319 -0.92 9.34 1.05
CA LEU A 319 -1.79 8.71 2.04
C LEU A 319 -1.68 7.18 1.96
N VAL A 320 -1.61 6.62 0.76
CA VAL A 320 -1.42 5.17 0.56
C VAL A 320 -0.10 4.71 1.17
N GLN A 321 0.99 5.47 0.97
CA GLN A 321 2.27 5.19 1.63
C GLN A 321 2.17 5.28 3.16
N ALA A 322 1.53 6.33 3.70
CA ALA A 322 1.33 6.46 5.14
C ALA A 322 0.48 5.32 5.74
N GLN A 323 -0.55 4.84 5.03
CA GLN A 323 -1.34 3.68 5.43
C GLN A 323 -0.49 2.40 5.45
N ARG A 324 0.26 2.15 4.37
CA ARG A 324 1.18 1.00 4.26
C ARG A 324 2.24 0.99 5.36
N ASP A 325 2.78 2.16 5.70
CA ASP A 325 3.72 2.30 6.80
C ASP A 325 3.05 2.04 8.16
N PHE A 326 1.83 2.54 8.36
CA PHE A 326 1.07 2.40 9.60
C PHE A 326 0.66 0.96 9.94
N PHE A 327 0.17 0.18 8.96
CA PHE A 327 -0.31 -1.20 9.22
C PHE A 327 0.76 -2.29 9.02
N GLY A 328 1.88 -1.98 8.37
CA GLY A 328 2.83 -3.00 7.89
C GLY A 328 4.27 -2.54 7.77
N SER A 329 4.64 -1.40 8.35
CA SER A 329 6.02 -0.89 8.41
C SER A 329 6.72 -0.81 7.05
N HIS A 330 5.96 -0.57 5.97
CA HIS A 330 6.45 -0.61 4.59
C HIS A 330 7.39 0.55 4.20
N THR A 331 7.60 1.53 5.09
CA THR A 331 8.43 2.72 4.89
C THR A 331 7.91 3.67 3.78
N TYR A 332 8.43 4.90 3.75
CA TYR A 332 8.08 5.93 2.77
C TYR A 332 9.20 6.97 2.60
N GLU A 333 9.21 7.68 1.47
CA GLU A 333 10.14 8.78 1.19
C GLU A 333 9.51 10.16 1.47
N ARG A 334 10.33 11.21 1.57
CA ARG A 334 9.88 12.56 1.96
C ARG A 334 10.18 13.62 0.90
N THR A 335 9.33 14.63 0.84
CA THR A 335 9.45 15.76 -0.11
C THR A 335 10.13 17.00 0.46
N ASP A 336 10.65 16.97 1.70
CA ASP A 336 11.29 18.11 2.39
C ASP A 336 12.82 18.13 2.23
N GLY A 337 13.34 17.61 1.11
CA GLY A 337 14.77 17.56 0.81
C GLY A 337 15.57 16.57 1.67
N LYS A 338 14.88 15.64 2.33
CA LYS A 338 15.48 14.58 3.15
C LYS A 338 15.45 13.27 2.38
N GLU A 339 16.62 12.85 1.92
CA GLU A 339 16.81 11.61 1.19
C GLU A 339 16.71 10.39 2.13
N GLY A 340 16.33 9.24 1.55
CA GLY A 340 16.23 7.96 2.26
C GLY A 340 14.80 7.50 2.60
N TRP A 341 14.73 6.32 3.19
CA TRP A 341 13.47 5.65 3.57
C TRP A 341 13.17 5.86 5.05
N PHE A 342 11.96 6.35 5.35
CA PHE A 342 11.47 6.70 6.68
C PHE A 342 10.38 5.72 7.13
N HIS A 343 10.28 5.49 8.44
CA HIS A 343 9.23 4.68 9.05
C HIS A 343 8.72 5.34 10.34
N THR A 344 7.41 5.31 10.56
CA THR A 344 6.74 5.84 11.75
C THR A 344 6.15 4.68 12.58
N GLY A 345 6.96 4.11 13.47
CA GLY A 345 6.56 2.96 14.31
C GLY A 345 7.59 2.57 15.37
N ILE A 346 7.82 1.26 15.58
CA ILE A 346 8.63 0.68 16.68
C ILE A 346 10.15 1.04 16.69
N PRO A 347 10.74 1.84 15.77
CA PRO A 347 11.86 2.73 16.10
C PRO A 347 11.74 3.46 17.46
N LYS A 348 10.53 3.73 17.97
CA LYS A 348 10.32 4.28 19.33
C LYS A 348 11.03 3.48 20.44
N PHE A 349 10.93 2.15 20.46
CA PHE A 349 11.50 1.35 21.55
C PHE A 349 13.03 1.32 21.51
N TYR A 350 13.59 1.02 20.32
CA TYR A 350 15.04 1.04 20.13
C TYR A 350 15.63 2.44 20.40
N ARG A 351 14.91 3.51 20.03
CA ARG A 351 15.27 4.89 20.36
C ARG A 351 15.29 5.12 21.87
N TRP A 352 14.20 4.83 22.59
CA TRP A 352 14.12 4.99 24.04
C TRP A 352 15.25 4.25 24.76
N LEU A 353 15.48 2.99 24.38
CA LEU A 353 16.55 2.16 24.92
C LEU A 353 17.94 2.74 24.64
N SER A 354 18.16 3.29 23.43
CA SER A 354 19.43 3.90 23.03
C SER A 354 19.67 5.28 23.66
N GLU A 355 18.61 6.07 23.89
CA GLU A 355 18.69 7.37 24.56
C GLU A 355 18.90 7.20 26.08
N ARG A 356 18.28 6.17 26.68
CA ARG A 356 18.37 5.86 28.12
C ARG A 356 19.65 5.13 28.52
N TYR A 357 20.12 4.18 27.70
CA TYR A 357 21.25 3.30 27.99
C TYR A 357 22.34 3.36 26.91
N PRO A 358 22.93 4.53 26.59
CA PRO A 358 23.67 4.77 25.35
C PRO A 358 24.83 3.81 25.06
N LEU A 359 25.51 3.27 26.09
CA LEU A 359 26.66 2.38 25.91
C LEU A 359 26.29 0.97 25.41
N VAL A 360 25.00 0.60 25.40
CA VAL A 360 24.54 -0.68 24.80
C VAL A 360 24.84 -0.77 23.31
N ASN A 361 24.97 0.36 22.62
CA ASN A 361 25.30 0.41 21.20
C ASN A 361 26.80 0.57 20.99
N GLN A 362 27.44 -0.42 20.36
CA GLN A 362 28.86 -0.40 20.02
C GLN A 362 29.07 -0.46 18.50
N PRO A 363 30.19 0.07 17.95
CA PRO A 363 30.47 -0.04 16.51
C PRO A 363 30.65 -1.51 16.05
N GLY A 364 29.89 -1.94 15.05
CA GLY A 364 29.87 -3.31 14.52
C GLY A 364 30.93 -3.62 13.45
N GLY A 365 32.08 -2.92 13.46
CA GLY A 365 33.16 -3.14 12.50
C GLY A 365 33.94 -4.44 12.75
N ALA A 366 34.49 -5.04 11.70
CA ALA A 366 35.20 -6.34 11.75
C ALA A 366 36.48 -6.38 12.62
N THR A 367 36.91 -5.23 13.15
CA THR A 367 38.00 -5.05 14.13
C THR A 367 37.51 -4.86 15.57
N VAL A 368 36.21 -4.63 15.78
CA VAL A 368 35.59 -4.27 17.07
C VAL A 368 34.60 -5.32 17.57
N VAL A 369 34.02 -6.14 16.67
CA VAL A 369 33.14 -7.25 17.05
C VAL A 369 33.91 -8.25 17.95
N PRO A 370 33.41 -8.58 19.17
CA PRO A 370 34.06 -9.54 20.05
C PRO A 370 34.00 -10.95 19.47
N ILE A 371 34.81 -11.88 20.00
CA ILE A 371 34.80 -13.29 19.55
C ILE A 371 33.41 -13.88 19.79
N ILE A 372 32.67 -14.19 18.72
CA ILE A 372 31.35 -14.83 18.76
C ILE A 372 31.47 -16.34 18.54
N ASP A 373 30.78 -17.13 19.35
CA ASP A 373 30.69 -18.57 19.15
C ASP A 373 29.61 -18.92 18.12
N ASN A 374 28.40 -18.41 18.33
CA ASN A 374 27.21 -18.75 17.57
C ASN A 374 26.63 -17.50 16.90
N LEU A 375 26.60 -17.49 15.56
CA LEU A 375 25.88 -16.51 14.76
C LEU A 375 24.53 -17.08 14.31
N TYR A 376 23.46 -16.34 14.56
CA TYR A 376 22.11 -16.63 14.10
C TYR A 376 21.69 -15.55 13.10
N LEU A 377 21.15 -15.96 11.95
CA LEU A 377 20.69 -15.07 10.90
C LEU A 377 19.20 -15.29 10.66
N ASP A 378 18.39 -14.28 10.98
CA ASP A 378 17.06 -14.19 10.38
C ASP A 378 17.22 -13.76 8.91
N MET A 379 16.82 -14.66 8.02
CA MET A 379 16.98 -14.49 6.58
C MET A 379 15.93 -13.55 5.98
N ASN A 380 14.78 -13.33 6.64
CA ASN A 380 13.67 -12.61 6.00
C ASN A 380 14.02 -11.14 5.71
N GLY A 381 14.64 -10.45 6.65
CA GLY A 381 15.13 -9.08 6.45
C GLY A 381 16.19 -9.00 5.35
N ILE A 382 17.11 -9.97 5.30
CA ILE A 382 18.14 -10.07 4.25
C ILE A 382 17.48 -10.25 2.87
N ILE A 383 16.55 -11.21 2.76
CA ILE A 383 15.84 -11.50 1.51
C ILE A 383 15.06 -10.27 1.06
N HIS A 384 14.35 -9.58 1.94
CA HIS A 384 13.61 -8.37 1.60
C HIS A 384 14.54 -7.29 1.01
N ASN A 385 15.61 -6.95 1.72
CA ASN A 385 16.56 -5.90 1.32
C ASN A 385 17.33 -6.23 0.04
N CYS A 386 17.60 -7.51 -0.24
CA CYS A 386 18.28 -7.93 -1.47
C CYS A 386 17.36 -8.12 -2.68
N THR A 387 16.04 -8.22 -2.47
CA THR A 387 15.03 -8.43 -3.53
C THR A 387 14.32 -7.14 -3.95
N HIS A 388 14.16 -6.17 -3.05
CA HIS A 388 13.54 -4.87 -3.32
C HIS A 388 14.62 -3.80 -3.19
N GLY A 389 15.11 -3.30 -4.33
CA GLY A 389 16.23 -2.35 -4.36
C GLY A 389 15.84 -0.95 -3.84
N ASN A 390 16.83 -0.21 -3.35
CA ASN A 390 16.67 1.19 -2.89
C ASN A 390 16.20 2.18 -3.98
N ASN A 391 16.21 1.77 -5.26
CA ASN A 391 15.77 2.57 -6.38
C ASN A 391 14.71 1.78 -7.18
N PRO A 392 13.44 2.22 -7.26
CA PRO A 392 12.35 1.48 -7.88
C PRO A 392 12.45 1.34 -9.41
N GLU A 393 13.41 2.02 -10.05
CA GLU A 393 13.64 1.94 -11.51
C GLU A 393 14.42 0.68 -11.96
N VAL A 394 14.97 -0.12 -11.03
CA VAL A 394 15.82 -1.28 -11.37
C VAL A 394 15.15 -2.60 -10.98
N THR A 395 14.49 -3.23 -11.95
CA THR A 395 13.95 -4.59 -11.82
C THR A 395 15.08 -5.61 -11.85
N LEU A 396 15.43 -6.20 -10.71
CA LEU A 396 16.45 -7.24 -10.61
C LEU A 396 15.93 -8.59 -11.12
N SER A 397 16.80 -9.37 -11.76
CA SER A 397 16.52 -10.78 -12.06
C SER A 397 16.60 -11.67 -10.81
N GLU A 398 15.97 -12.85 -10.82
CA GLU A 398 16.07 -13.80 -9.68
C GLU A 398 17.52 -14.15 -9.35
N ASP A 399 18.37 -14.33 -10.37
CA ASP A 399 19.79 -14.64 -10.20
C ASP A 399 20.57 -13.49 -9.54
N GLU A 400 20.30 -12.24 -9.92
CA GLU A 400 20.91 -11.07 -9.27
C GLU A 400 20.44 -10.91 -7.81
N MET A 401 19.16 -11.16 -7.53
CA MET A 401 18.65 -11.18 -6.16
C MET A 401 19.36 -12.25 -5.32
N ILE A 402 19.50 -13.48 -5.84
CA ILE A 402 20.20 -14.59 -5.19
C ILE A 402 21.68 -14.25 -4.96
N MET A 403 22.36 -13.67 -5.95
CA MET A 403 23.76 -13.24 -5.83
C MET A 403 23.95 -12.11 -4.82
N LYS A 404 23.00 -11.16 -4.71
CA LYS A 404 23.00 -10.14 -3.65
C LYS A 404 22.83 -10.76 -2.26
N ILE A 405 21.90 -11.72 -2.10
CA ILE A 405 21.72 -12.46 -0.84
C ILE A 405 23.01 -13.18 -0.45
N PHE A 406 23.67 -13.88 -1.39
CA PHE A 406 24.94 -14.57 -1.14
C PHE A 406 26.07 -13.63 -0.75
N THR A 407 26.22 -12.51 -1.44
CA THR A 407 27.23 -11.48 -1.12
C THR A 407 26.98 -10.89 0.27
N TYR A 408 25.72 -10.65 0.63
CA TYR A 408 25.35 -10.12 1.95
C TYR A 408 25.58 -11.15 3.07
N LEU A 409 25.22 -12.42 2.85
CA LEU A 409 25.53 -13.54 3.76
C LEU A 409 27.02 -13.66 4.03
N ASP A 410 27.84 -13.62 2.97
CA ASP A 410 29.29 -13.71 3.07
C ASP A 410 29.89 -12.53 3.83
N LYS A 411 29.35 -11.32 3.60
CA LYS A 411 29.71 -10.11 4.35
C LYS A 411 29.40 -10.25 5.84
N LEU A 412 28.19 -10.67 6.23
CA LEU A 412 27.83 -10.88 7.63
C LEU A 412 28.71 -11.94 8.30
N PHE A 413 28.95 -13.05 7.62
CA PHE A 413 29.84 -14.11 8.11
C PHE A 413 31.25 -13.59 8.38
N HIS A 414 31.81 -12.79 7.46
CA HIS A 414 33.14 -12.21 7.59
C HIS A 414 33.24 -11.04 8.58
N ILE A 415 32.13 -10.37 8.92
CA ILE A 415 32.08 -9.38 10.01
C ILE A 415 32.14 -10.10 11.37
N VAL A 416 31.31 -11.12 11.57
CA VAL A 416 31.12 -11.77 12.89
C VAL A 416 32.11 -12.89 13.17
N LYS A 417 32.50 -13.65 12.13
CA LYS A 417 33.42 -14.80 12.21
C LYS A 417 33.04 -15.80 13.32
N PRO A 418 31.86 -16.46 13.24
CA PRO A 418 31.42 -17.40 14.27
C PRO A 418 32.39 -18.58 14.44
N GLN A 419 32.74 -18.92 15.68
CA GLN A 419 33.72 -19.97 15.98
C GLN A 419 33.12 -21.38 16.08
N LYS A 420 31.83 -21.52 16.44
CA LYS A 420 31.18 -22.81 16.74
C LYS A 420 29.95 -23.08 15.87
N LEU A 421 29.11 -22.08 15.60
CA LEU A 421 27.84 -22.25 14.89
C LEU A 421 27.50 -21.08 13.96
N LEU A 422 27.02 -21.40 12.76
CA LEU A 422 26.20 -20.53 11.93
C LEU A 422 24.81 -21.16 11.79
N PHE A 423 23.76 -20.47 12.24
CA PHE A 423 22.37 -20.87 12.08
C PHE A 423 21.64 -19.88 11.18
N MET A 424 21.04 -20.35 10.09
CA MET A 424 20.29 -19.52 9.14
C MET A 424 18.83 -19.98 9.12
N ALA A 425 17.90 -19.06 9.36
CA ALA A 425 16.46 -19.35 9.43
C ALA A 425 15.66 -18.50 8.45
N ILE A 426 14.92 -19.14 7.53
CA ILE A 426 13.90 -18.48 6.69
C ILE A 426 12.53 -18.72 7.33
N ASP A 427 11.61 -17.77 7.26
CA ASP A 427 10.20 -18.00 7.63
C ASP A 427 9.61 -19.21 6.90
N GLY A 428 8.95 -20.10 7.65
CA GLY A 428 8.05 -21.09 7.10
C GLY A 428 6.59 -20.70 7.29
N SER A 429 5.73 -21.70 7.48
CA SER A 429 4.34 -21.48 7.90
C SER A 429 4.30 -20.97 9.35
N ALA A 430 4.12 -19.66 9.52
CA ALA A 430 3.88 -19.02 10.81
C ALA A 430 2.59 -19.52 11.48
N PRO A 431 2.42 -19.38 12.81
CA PRO A 431 1.15 -19.61 13.48
C PRO A 431 0.00 -18.81 12.83
N ARG A 432 -1.23 -19.35 12.89
CA ARG A 432 -2.40 -18.70 12.27
C ARG A 432 -2.64 -17.24 12.70
N ALA A 433 -2.13 -16.82 13.86
CA ALA A 433 -2.24 -15.44 14.34
C ALA A 433 -1.52 -14.46 13.38
N LYS A 434 -0.25 -14.76 13.05
CA LYS A 434 0.55 -13.97 12.10
C LYS A 434 0.09 -14.17 10.65
N MET A 435 -0.55 -15.30 10.31
CA MET A 435 -1.10 -15.53 8.96
C MET A 435 -2.12 -14.48 8.52
N ASN A 436 -2.86 -13.84 9.43
CA ASN A 436 -3.81 -12.78 9.07
C ASN A 436 -3.11 -11.48 8.62
N GLN A 437 -1.99 -11.10 9.25
CA GLN A 437 -1.11 -10.01 8.75
C GLN A 437 -0.39 -10.42 7.45
N GLN A 438 -0.02 -11.70 7.31
CA GLN A 438 0.78 -12.20 6.17
C GLN A 438 -0.03 -12.64 4.93
N ARG A 439 -1.32 -12.25 4.80
CA ARG A 439 -2.31 -12.85 3.86
C ARG A 439 -2.04 -12.76 2.34
N ALA A 440 -0.89 -12.26 1.90
CA ALA A 440 -0.53 -12.10 0.48
C ALA A 440 0.69 -12.97 0.04
N ARG A 441 0.56 -14.30 0.04
CA ARG A 441 1.65 -15.22 -0.38
C ARG A 441 1.22 -16.48 -1.15
N ARG A 442 0.59 -16.35 -2.33
CA ARG A 442 0.48 -17.48 -3.30
C ARG A 442 1.63 -17.55 -4.31
N PHE A 443 2.28 -16.42 -4.64
CA PHE A 443 3.41 -16.38 -5.59
C PHE A 443 4.78 -16.69 -4.96
N LYS A 444 4.97 -16.49 -3.65
CA LYS A 444 6.30 -16.58 -3.02
C LYS A 444 6.83 -18.02 -2.81
N SER A 445 5.99 -19.06 -2.82
CA SER A 445 6.40 -20.42 -2.46
C SER A 445 7.40 -21.03 -3.45
N ALA A 446 7.20 -20.86 -4.75
CA ALA A 446 8.09 -21.41 -5.78
C ALA A 446 9.49 -20.77 -5.76
N PHE A 447 9.54 -19.44 -5.56
CA PHE A 447 10.80 -18.71 -5.38
C PHE A 447 11.54 -19.16 -4.11
N MET A 448 10.85 -19.26 -2.96
CA MET A 448 11.45 -19.73 -1.70
C MET A 448 11.97 -21.17 -1.81
N GLY A 449 11.30 -22.02 -2.61
CA GLY A 449 11.78 -23.34 -3.03
C GLY A 449 13.15 -23.29 -3.71
N ARG A 450 13.27 -22.48 -4.78
CA ARG A 450 14.54 -22.27 -5.50
C ARG A 450 15.62 -21.68 -4.58
N LEU A 451 15.31 -20.58 -3.90
CA LEU A 451 16.23 -19.88 -3.00
C LEU A 451 16.80 -20.82 -1.92
N ALA A 452 15.98 -21.68 -1.31
CA ALA A 452 16.45 -22.65 -0.33
C ALA A 452 17.41 -23.69 -0.92
N ALA A 453 17.19 -24.14 -2.17
CA ALA A 453 18.13 -25.02 -2.87
C ALA A 453 19.45 -24.29 -3.20
N HIS A 454 19.36 -23.03 -3.65
CA HIS A 454 20.52 -22.19 -3.94
C HIS A 454 21.36 -21.89 -2.68
N ILE A 455 20.74 -21.58 -1.53
CA ILE A 455 21.46 -21.41 -0.25
C ILE A 455 22.16 -22.71 0.17
N ARG A 456 21.50 -23.87 0.06
CA ARG A 456 22.14 -25.18 0.33
C ARG A 456 23.36 -25.42 -0.58
N PHE A 457 23.31 -24.99 -1.84
CA PHE A 457 24.45 -25.04 -2.76
C PHE A 457 25.57 -24.06 -2.34
N PHE A 458 25.23 -22.80 -2.08
CA PHE A 458 26.18 -21.76 -1.64
C PHE A 458 26.95 -22.16 -0.39
N VAL A 459 26.25 -22.69 0.63
CA VAL A 459 26.88 -23.20 1.87
C VAL A 459 27.87 -24.33 1.57
N ARG A 460 27.50 -25.31 0.73
CA ARG A 460 28.40 -26.41 0.34
C ARG A 460 29.62 -25.91 -0.42
N LYS A 461 29.43 -24.95 -1.34
CA LYS A 461 30.52 -24.29 -2.07
C LYS A 461 31.46 -23.56 -1.11
N LYS A 462 30.92 -22.77 -0.18
CA LYS A 462 31.69 -22.05 0.83
C LYS A 462 32.47 -22.96 1.77
N ILE A 463 31.89 -24.07 2.24
CA ILE A 463 32.64 -25.07 3.03
C ILE A 463 33.80 -25.66 2.21
N ALA A 464 33.63 -25.88 0.90
CA ALA A 464 34.68 -26.44 0.05
C ALA A 464 35.79 -25.44 -0.29
N GLU A 465 35.46 -24.17 -0.49
CA GLU A 465 36.38 -23.14 -1.02
C GLU A 465 36.96 -22.21 0.05
N ASP A 466 36.30 -22.02 1.19
CA ASP A 466 36.62 -21.02 2.20
C ASP A 466 36.95 -21.65 3.57
N PRO A 467 38.23 -21.65 4.01
CA PRO A 467 38.64 -22.21 5.29
C PRO A 467 38.01 -21.56 6.52
N ALA A 468 37.44 -20.36 6.42
CA ALA A 468 36.71 -19.75 7.53
C ALA A 468 35.35 -20.43 7.75
N TRP A 469 34.67 -20.81 6.67
CA TRP A 469 33.38 -21.50 6.69
C TRP A 469 33.48 -22.98 7.13
N GLN A 470 34.68 -23.56 7.15
CA GLN A 470 34.93 -24.93 7.64
C GLN A 470 34.96 -25.04 9.17
N LYS A 471 35.08 -23.93 9.90
CA LYS A 471 35.21 -23.93 11.37
C LYS A 471 33.88 -24.14 12.11
N PRO A 472 32.82 -23.35 11.86
CA PRO A 472 31.56 -23.53 12.56
C PRO A 472 30.76 -24.71 11.99
N THR A 473 29.94 -25.33 12.83
CA THR A 473 28.82 -26.15 12.34
C THR A 473 27.82 -25.23 11.65
N ILE A 474 27.29 -25.62 10.49
CA ILE A 474 26.31 -24.81 9.75
C ILE A 474 24.95 -25.52 9.76
N ILE A 475 23.93 -24.82 10.25
CA ILE A 475 22.53 -25.25 10.26
C ILE A 475 21.71 -24.30 9.39
N PHE A 476 20.92 -24.87 8.48
CA PHE A 476 20.00 -24.12 7.62
C PHE A 476 18.58 -24.65 7.81
N SER A 477 17.71 -23.80 8.36
CA SER A 477 16.28 -24.06 8.56
C SER A 477 15.48 -23.27 7.52
N GLY A 478 15.06 -23.95 6.45
CA GLY A 478 14.36 -23.32 5.34
C GLY A 478 12.89 -22.99 5.63
N HIS A 479 12.22 -22.51 4.57
CA HIS A 479 10.78 -22.23 4.54
C HIS A 479 9.91 -23.52 4.63
N ASP A 480 10.53 -24.68 4.38
CA ASP A 480 9.96 -26.02 4.51
C ASP A 480 9.78 -26.45 5.98
N VAL A 481 10.45 -25.79 6.92
CA VAL A 481 10.27 -25.97 8.37
C VAL A 481 9.21 -24.97 8.87
N PRO A 482 8.17 -25.36 9.64
CA PRO A 482 7.20 -24.42 10.21
C PRO A 482 7.79 -23.37 11.17
N GLY A 483 7.09 -22.24 11.35
CA GLY A 483 7.45 -21.14 12.26
C GLY A 483 8.24 -19.98 11.63
N GLU A 484 8.25 -18.83 12.30
CA GLU A 484 9.13 -17.68 11.99
C GLU A 484 10.63 -18.01 12.09
N GLY A 485 11.44 -17.28 11.33
CA GLY A 485 12.91 -17.33 11.40
C GLY A 485 13.44 -17.11 12.82
N GLU A 486 13.07 -15.99 13.44
CA GLU A 486 13.42 -15.63 14.82
C GLU A 486 13.00 -16.70 15.85
N HIS A 487 11.79 -17.25 15.77
CA HIS A 487 11.31 -18.24 16.75
C HIS A 487 11.97 -19.62 16.57
N LYS A 488 12.34 -20.02 15.35
CA LYS A 488 13.18 -21.22 15.10
C LYS A 488 14.55 -21.08 15.76
N ILE A 489 15.16 -19.91 15.67
CA ILE A 489 16.44 -19.58 16.32
C ILE A 489 16.30 -19.71 17.84
N MET A 490 15.26 -19.11 18.42
CA MET A 490 15.04 -19.13 19.87
C MET A 490 14.69 -20.52 20.39
N GLU A 491 13.92 -21.31 19.65
CA GLU A 491 13.66 -22.72 19.98
C GLU A 491 14.96 -23.54 19.99
N TYR A 492 15.82 -23.35 18.99
CA TYR A 492 17.12 -24.00 18.93
C TYR A 492 18.04 -23.60 20.10
N ILE A 493 18.06 -22.32 20.50
CA ILE A 493 18.79 -21.87 21.69
C ILE A 493 18.23 -22.53 22.96
N ARG A 494 16.90 -22.54 23.16
CA ARG A 494 16.24 -23.25 24.27
C ARG A 494 16.55 -24.75 24.27
N TRP A 495 16.65 -25.38 23.09
CA TRP A 495 17.09 -26.77 22.95
C TRP A 495 18.56 -26.95 23.34
N GLN A 496 19.47 -26.07 22.90
CA GLN A 496 20.88 -26.12 23.31
C GLN A 496 21.04 -26.02 24.84
N LYS A 497 20.37 -25.06 25.48
CA LYS A 497 20.41 -24.85 26.94
C LYS A 497 19.98 -26.07 27.75
N ARG A 498 19.08 -26.90 27.21
CA ARG A 498 18.60 -28.14 27.85
C ARG A 498 19.59 -29.31 27.75
N ARG A 499 20.69 -29.18 27.01
CA ARG A 499 21.69 -30.25 26.88
C ARG A 499 22.62 -30.29 28.10
N PRO A 500 22.95 -31.49 28.63
CA PRO A 500 23.79 -31.61 29.83
C PRO A 500 25.24 -31.12 29.64
N ASN A 501 25.67 -30.92 28.39
CA ASN A 501 26.99 -30.40 28.02
C ASN A 501 26.93 -28.97 27.46
N TYR A 502 25.87 -28.21 27.72
CA TYR A 502 25.77 -26.80 27.35
C TYR A 502 26.86 -25.97 28.03
N GLN A 503 27.42 -24.99 27.32
CA GLN A 503 28.44 -24.07 27.85
C GLN A 503 27.77 -22.73 28.20
N PRO A 504 27.59 -22.37 29.49
CA PRO A 504 26.85 -21.16 29.87
C PRO A 504 27.49 -19.83 29.43
N ASN A 505 28.77 -19.84 29.10
CA ASN A 505 29.51 -18.68 28.60
C ASN A 505 29.61 -18.68 27.05
N THR A 506 28.71 -19.38 26.36
CA THR A 506 28.61 -19.33 24.90
C THR A 506 28.25 -17.91 24.46
N ARG A 507 28.93 -17.40 23.44
CA ARG A 507 28.72 -16.03 22.95
C ARG A 507 27.82 -16.03 21.72
N HIS A 508 26.63 -15.46 21.87
CA HIS A 508 25.55 -15.47 20.89
C HIS A 508 25.45 -14.11 20.18
N CYS A 509 25.39 -14.12 18.85
CA CYS A 509 25.11 -12.94 18.02
C CYS A 509 23.94 -13.24 17.09
N LEU A 510 22.89 -12.42 17.13
CA LEU A 510 21.73 -12.53 16.23
C LEU A 510 21.69 -11.32 15.30
N TYR A 511 21.60 -11.55 14.00
CA TYR A 511 21.39 -10.50 13.02
C TYR A 511 19.89 -10.28 12.76
N GLY A 512 19.48 -9.00 12.80
CA GLY A 512 18.15 -8.56 12.37
C GLY A 512 17.79 -7.18 12.92
N LEU A 513 16.80 -6.53 12.30
CA LEU A 513 16.42 -5.14 12.59
C LEU A 513 15.17 -5.00 13.46
N ASP A 514 14.44 -6.09 13.68
CA ASP A 514 13.18 -6.05 14.41
C ASP A 514 13.42 -5.79 15.91
N ALA A 515 12.45 -5.18 16.58
CA ALA A 515 12.56 -4.83 18.00
C ALA A 515 12.38 -6.06 18.90
N ASP A 516 11.55 -7.01 18.45
CA ASP A 516 11.24 -8.26 19.12
C ASP A 516 12.47 -9.14 19.36
N LEU A 517 13.47 -9.05 18.49
CA LEU A 517 14.77 -9.70 18.67
C LEU A 517 15.45 -9.26 19.98
N ILE A 518 15.24 -8.02 20.45
CA ILE A 518 15.77 -7.53 21.73
C ILE A 518 15.10 -8.28 22.89
N MET A 519 13.77 -8.45 22.82
CA MET A 519 12.99 -9.18 23.83
C MET A 519 13.34 -10.66 23.82
N LEU A 520 13.34 -11.28 22.64
CA LEU A 520 13.68 -12.69 22.46
C LEU A 520 15.10 -12.98 22.97
N SER A 521 16.08 -12.12 22.70
CA SER A 521 17.42 -12.21 23.27
C SER A 521 17.45 -12.07 24.79
N LEU A 522 16.68 -11.16 25.38
CA LEU A 522 16.57 -11.03 26.85
C LEU A 522 15.96 -12.29 27.48
N VAL A 523 14.88 -12.82 26.89
CA VAL A 523 14.17 -14.05 27.30
C VAL A 523 15.06 -15.30 27.21
N THR A 524 16.14 -15.28 26.42
CA THR A 524 17.10 -16.40 26.45
C THR A 524 17.80 -16.56 27.79
N HIS A 525 17.88 -15.50 28.62
CA HIS A 525 18.70 -15.44 29.84
C HIS A 525 20.16 -15.85 29.61
N GLU A 526 20.73 -15.52 28.45
CA GLU A 526 22.15 -15.72 28.16
C GLU A 526 22.98 -14.50 28.60
N PRO A 527 24.09 -14.69 29.33
CA PRO A 527 24.91 -13.57 29.82
C PRO A 527 25.71 -12.89 28.70
N HIS A 528 25.88 -13.55 27.56
CA HIS A 528 26.71 -13.09 26.44
C HIS A 528 25.94 -13.12 25.13
N PHE A 529 24.91 -12.28 25.05
CA PHE A 529 24.10 -12.09 23.85
C PHE A 529 24.29 -10.67 23.29
N CYS A 530 24.44 -10.56 21.97
CA CYS A 530 24.39 -9.29 21.24
C CYS A 530 23.52 -9.39 19.96
N LEU A 531 23.01 -8.25 19.48
CA LEU A 531 22.38 -8.15 18.17
C LEU A 531 23.28 -7.38 17.21
N LEU A 532 23.50 -7.92 16.01
CA LEU A 532 24.11 -7.16 14.91
C LEU A 532 23.01 -6.49 14.10
N ARG A 533 23.02 -5.16 14.06
CA ARG A 533 22.01 -4.30 13.43
C ARG A 533 22.72 -3.35 12.45
N GLU A 534 22.03 -2.89 11.41
CA GLU A 534 22.54 -1.80 10.58
C GLU A 534 22.41 -0.46 11.34
N VAL A 535 23.27 0.53 11.03
CA VAL A 535 23.18 1.87 11.61
C VAL A 535 21.85 2.54 11.19
N VAL A 536 21.14 3.07 12.17
CA VAL A 536 19.99 3.97 12.00
C VAL A 536 20.41 5.30 12.60
N SER A 537 20.65 6.32 11.78
CA SER A 537 21.12 7.62 12.27
C SER A 537 19.96 8.44 12.80
N PHE A 538 20.09 8.99 14.02
CA PHE A 538 19.09 9.86 14.66
C PHE A 538 19.54 11.34 14.73
N THR A 539 20.64 11.72 14.07
CA THR A 539 21.32 13.02 14.25
C THR A 539 20.73 14.19 13.46
N GLY A 540 19.45 14.09 13.04
CA GLY A 540 18.69 15.24 12.57
C GLY A 540 18.26 16.12 13.75
N GLY A 541 18.84 17.32 13.88
CA GLY A 541 18.64 18.26 15.00
C GLY A 541 17.23 18.87 15.18
N GLY A 542 16.17 18.19 14.73
CA GLY A 542 14.77 18.57 14.94
C GLY A 542 13.92 17.34 15.27
N ARG A 543 13.47 17.27 16.53
CA ARG A 543 12.48 16.34 17.11
C ARG A 543 12.04 15.16 16.20
N GLY A 544 12.62 13.98 16.44
CA GLY A 544 11.93 12.71 16.21
C GLY A 544 12.31 11.86 14.99
N GLN A 545 13.20 12.30 14.08
CA GLN A 545 13.43 11.58 12.82
C GLN A 545 14.76 10.82 12.78
N PRO A 546 14.75 9.49 12.59
CA PRO A 546 15.87 8.79 12.02
C PRO A 546 15.94 9.00 10.50
N ALA A 547 17.15 9.12 9.97
CA ALA A 547 17.45 8.98 8.55
C ALA A 547 18.42 7.81 8.38
N ARG A 548 18.23 7.01 7.33
CA ARG A 548 19.14 5.92 6.97
C ARG A 548 20.05 6.46 5.88
N GLU A 549 21.34 6.58 6.15
CA GLU A 549 22.29 7.04 5.12
C GLU A 549 22.35 6.02 3.98
N VAL A 550 22.09 6.49 2.76
CA VAL A 550 22.34 5.75 1.53
C VAL A 550 23.83 5.92 1.22
N LEU A 551 24.61 4.83 1.21
CA LEU A 551 26.05 4.93 0.99
C LEU A 551 26.61 3.94 -0.04
N ASP A 552 27.26 4.54 -1.04
CA ASP A 552 27.88 3.94 -2.23
C ASP A 552 29.26 3.32 -1.97
N ASN A 553 29.53 2.78 -0.77
CA ASN A 553 30.82 2.14 -0.48
C ASN A 553 30.69 0.88 0.39
N PRO A 554 31.04 -0.34 -0.11
CA PRO A 554 30.74 -1.58 0.62
C PRO A 554 31.55 -1.85 1.89
N CYS A 555 32.66 -1.13 2.10
CA CYS A 555 33.65 -1.42 3.14
C CYS A 555 33.84 -0.23 4.10
N GLN A 556 33.66 -0.51 5.40
CA GLN A 556 33.73 0.40 6.56
C GLN A 556 32.39 1.09 6.93
N GLU A 557 32.09 1.13 8.25
CA GLU A 557 31.20 2.09 8.96
C GLU A 557 29.65 1.93 9.08
N HIS A 558 28.98 0.81 8.74
CA HIS A 558 27.49 0.76 8.73
C HIS A 558 26.76 -0.26 9.64
N PHE A 559 27.42 -0.84 10.65
CA PHE A 559 26.76 -1.73 11.63
C PHE A 559 26.89 -1.25 13.08
N VAL A 560 25.86 -1.52 13.88
CA VAL A 560 25.82 -1.38 15.34
C VAL A 560 25.71 -2.78 15.96
N LEU A 561 26.49 -3.01 17.01
CA LEU A 561 26.39 -4.17 17.87
C LEU A 561 25.68 -3.77 19.17
N LEU A 562 24.42 -4.19 19.32
CA LEU A 562 23.62 -3.94 20.51
C LEU A 562 23.93 -5.02 21.57
N GLN A 563 24.53 -4.63 22.68
CA GLN A 563 24.98 -5.52 23.75
C GLN A 563 23.84 -5.80 24.75
N ILE A 564 23.17 -6.95 24.59
CA ILE A 564 22.08 -7.37 25.49
C ILE A 564 22.62 -7.73 26.89
N GLY A 565 23.85 -8.24 26.98
CA GLY A 565 24.55 -8.41 28.25
C GLY A 565 24.66 -7.10 29.04
N LEU A 566 25.14 -6.04 28.39
CA LEU A 566 25.28 -4.71 29.02
C LEU A 566 23.93 -4.07 29.36
N LEU A 567 22.88 -4.33 28.58
CA LEU A 567 21.51 -3.92 28.93
C LEU A 567 21.03 -4.57 30.25
N ARG A 568 21.39 -5.83 30.49
CA ARG A 568 21.10 -6.53 31.75
C ARG A 568 21.92 -5.95 32.91
N ASP A 569 23.18 -5.58 32.69
CA ASP A 569 23.99 -4.87 33.68
C ASP A 569 23.40 -3.48 34.02
N TYR A 570 22.84 -2.77 33.03
CA TYR A 570 22.10 -1.52 33.26
C TYR A 570 20.85 -1.73 34.13
N PHE A 571 20.11 -2.83 33.93
CA PHE A 571 18.98 -3.17 34.79
C PHE A 571 19.45 -3.51 36.22
N ASP A 572 20.54 -4.26 36.42
CA ASP A 572 21.07 -4.51 37.77
C ASP A 572 21.49 -3.18 38.44
N ALA A 573 22.21 -2.33 37.72
CA ALA A 573 22.65 -1.03 38.21
C ALA A 573 21.50 -0.06 38.54
N GLU A 574 20.37 -0.13 37.83
CA GLU A 574 19.20 0.71 38.09
C GLU A 574 18.33 0.16 39.24
N PHE A 575 18.04 -1.14 39.24
CA PHE A 575 17.08 -1.74 40.16
C PHE A 575 17.69 -2.12 41.51
N LYS A 576 18.89 -2.68 41.53
CA LYS A 576 19.53 -3.20 42.76
C LYS A 576 19.71 -2.10 43.83
N PRO A 577 20.18 -0.87 43.53
CA PRO A 577 20.31 0.19 44.53
C PRO A 577 18.95 0.74 44.98
N ALA A 578 17.97 0.84 44.07
CA ALA A 578 16.63 1.37 44.37
C ALA A 578 15.79 0.45 45.29
N LEU A 579 16.12 -0.84 45.32
CA LEU A 579 15.42 -1.90 46.03
C LEU A 579 16.21 -2.47 47.23
N ALA A 580 17.49 -2.12 47.37
CA ALA A 580 18.35 -2.58 48.46
C ALA A 580 17.74 -2.26 49.84
N GLY A 581 17.63 -3.29 50.70
CA GLY A 581 17.04 -3.17 52.04
C GLY A 581 15.52 -2.94 52.08
N ARG A 582 14.84 -2.84 50.93
CA ARG A 582 13.39 -2.63 50.84
C ARG A 582 12.60 -3.89 50.50
N LEU A 583 13.20 -4.85 49.78
CA LEU A 583 12.52 -6.08 49.38
C LEU A 583 12.36 -7.06 50.57
N PRO A 584 11.17 -7.65 50.79
CA PRO A 584 10.98 -8.74 51.76
C PRO A 584 11.40 -10.12 51.22
N PHE A 585 11.98 -10.19 50.02
CA PHE A 585 12.45 -11.40 49.34
C PHE A 585 13.80 -11.14 48.65
N ALA A 586 14.49 -12.22 48.24
CA ALA A 586 15.78 -12.12 47.58
C ALA A 586 15.69 -11.44 46.21
N TYR A 587 16.57 -10.48 45.95
CA TYR A 587 16.68 -9.83 44.64
C TYR A 587 17.22 -10.80 43.58
N ASP A 588 16.51 -10.91 42.47
CA ASP A 588 16.86 -11.69 41.28
C ASP A 588 16.71 -10.82 40.02
N LEU A 589 17.83 -10.61 39.31
CA LEU A 589 17.89 -9.86 38.05
C LEU A 589 17.11 -10.56 36.93
N GLU A 590 17.09 -11.89 36.88
CA GLU A 590 16.40 -12.63 35.82
C GLU A 590 14.88 -12.49 35.91
N ARG A 591 14.34 -12.07 37.06
CA ARG A 591 12.91 -11.75 37.21
C ARG A 591 12.61 -10.28 36.92
N ILE A 592 13.56 -9.37 37.14
CA ILE A 592 13.49 -7.99 36.63
C ILE A 592 13.46 -7.98 35.09
N VAL A 593 14.28 -8.83 34.45
CA VAL A 593 14.28 -9.02 32.99
C VAL A 593 12.92 -9.56 32.50
N ASP A 594 12.31 -10.53 33.20
CA ASP A 594 10.99 -11.04 32.82
C ASP A 594 9.90 -9.98 32.92
N ASP A 595 9.87 -9.22 34.03
CA ASP A 595 8.89 -8.15 34.23
C ASP A 595 9.10 -6.99 33.25
N PHE A 596 10.34 -6.75 32.79
CA PHE A 596 10.61 -5.82 31.70
C PHE A 596 10.02 -6.29 30.36
N VAL A 597 10.20 -7.57 30.01
CA VAL A 597 9.61 -8.15 28.80
C VAL A 597 8.08 -8.02 28.84
N LEU A 598 7.45 -8.24 30.00
CA LEU A 598 6.02 -7.97 30.19
C LEU A 598 5.65 -6.51 29.88
N PHE A 599 6.39 -5.52 30.39
CA PHE A 599 6.12 -4.10 30.09
C PHE A 599 6.18 -3.79 28.60
N CYS A 600 7.13 -4.40 27.89
CA CYS A 600 7.22 -4.28 26.44
C CYS A 600 6.01 -4.91 25.73
N MET A 601 5.49 -6.06 26.19
CA MET A 601 4.26 -6.64 25.63
C MET A 601 3.03 -5.75 25.84
N LEU A 602 2.94 -5.01 26.96
CA LEU A 602 1.84 -4.08 27.27
C LEU A 602 1.90 -2.77 26.46
N VAL A 603 3.12 -2.36 26.09
CA VAL A 603 3.41 -1.21 25.20
C VAL A 603 3.16 -1.53 23.72
N GLY A 604 2.96 -2.81 23.40
CA GLY A 604 2.56 -3.28 22.07
C GLY A 604 3.62 -4.16 21.40
N ASN A 605 3.14 -5.19 20.71
CA ASN A 605 3.92 -6.17 19.94
C ASN A 605 3.11 -6.63 18.72
N ASP A 606 3.68 -7.52 17.89
CA ASP A 606 3.05 -8.08 16.68
C ASP A 606 1.64 -8.65 16.91
N PHE A 607 1.36 -9.17 18.12
CA PHE A 607 0.16 -9.92 18.46
C PHE A 607 -0.84 -9.14 19.33
N LEU A 608 -0.37 -8.16 20.11
CA LEU A 608 -1.19 -7.33 20.99
C LEU A 608 -0.86 -5.85 20.79
N PRO A 609 -1.85 -5.00 20.44
CA PRO A 609 -1.65 -3.55 20.38
C PRO A 609 -1.45 -2.93 21.79
N PRO A 610 -0.87 -1.73 21.89
CA PRO A 610 -0.72 -1.00 23.15
C PRO A 610 -2.04 -0.81 23.90
N LEU A 611 -1.96 -0.78 25.23
CA LEU A 611 -3.04 -0.25 26.07
C LEU A 611 -3.32 1.23 25.72
N PRO A 612 -4.57 1.73 25.83
CA PRO A 612 -4.96 3.00 25.19
C PRO A 612 -4.24 4.26 25.71
N THR A 613 -3.71 4.20 26.93
CA THR A 613 -3.02 5.26 27.68
C THR A 613 -1.51 5.00 27.81
N VAL A 614 -0.96 4.02 27.07
CA VAL A 614 0.45 3.62 27.12
C VAL A 614 1.13 3.86 25.78
N ASP A 615 2.03 4.84 25.71
CA ASP A 615 2.88 5.13 24.55
C ASP A 615 4.32 5.49 25.00
N ILE A 616 5.32 4.91 24.34
CA ILE A 616 6.75 5.18 24.61
C ILE A 616 7.07 6.68 24.51
N ASN A 617 6.47 7.39 23.55
CA ASN A 617 6.70 8.83 23.35
C ASN A 617 6.13 9.70 24.48
N GLU A 618 5.16 9.18 25.23
CA GLU A 618 4.56 9.85 26.39
C GLU A 618 5.27 9.45 27.70
N GLY A 619 6.40 8.73 27.61
CA GLY A 619 7.21 8.32 28.76
C GLY A 619 6.65 7.12 29.53
N SER A 620 5.68 6.38 28.99
CA SER A 620 5.00 5.31 29.74
C SER A 620 5.93 4.18 30.20
N LEU A 621 7.03 3.90 29.48
CA LEU A 621 8.05 2.94 29.93
C LEU A 621 8.79 3.43 31.18
N ASP A 622 9.20 4.70 31.22
CA ASP A 622 9.87 5.29 32.38
C ASP A 622 8.93 5.39 33.59
N ALA A 623 7.66 5.71 33.34
CA ALA A 623 6.61 5.74 34.36
C ALA A 623 6.37 4.33 34.96
N MET A 624 6.23 3.30 34.12
CA MET A 624 6.11 1.91 34.58
C MET A 624 7.34 1.45 35.37
N PHE A 625 8.56 1.84 34.97
CA PHE A 625 9.78 1.54 35.75
C PHE A 625 9.76 2.19 37.13
N ALA A 626 9.40 3.47 37.21
CA ALA A 626 9.32 4.21 38.47
C ALA A 626 8.27 3.59 39.40
N LEU A 627 7.08 3.35 38.88
CA LEU A 627 5.97 2.71 39.59
C LEU A 627 6.34 1.30 40.08
N TYR A 628 6.94 0.49 39.22
CA TYR A 628 7.35 -0.87 39.56
C TYR A 628 8.40 -0.89 40.68
N LYS A 629 9.42 -0.02 40.64
CA LYS A 629 10.41 0.14 41.74
C LYS A 629 9.78 0.60 43.06
N GLN A 630 8.69 1.35 43.01
CA GLN A 630 7.93 1.77 44.19
C GLN A 630 7.09 0.61 44.76
N MET A 631 6.41 -0.15 43.90
CA MET A 631 5.45 -1.18 44.29
C MET A 631 6.07 -2.54 44.63
N LEU A 632 7.16 -2.94 43.99
CA LEU A 632 7.73 -4.29 44.10
C LEU A 632 7.96 -4.80 45.56
N PRO A 633 8.40 -3.96 46.53
CA PRO A 633 8.42 -4.33 47.94
C PRO A 633 7.07 -4.78 48.51
N ALA A 634 5.97 -4.11 48.12
CA ALA A 634 4.62 -4.39 48.61
C ALA A 634 3.93 -5.54 47.84
N LEU A 635 4.31 -5.78 46.58
CA LEU A 635 3.79 -6.90 45.77
C LEU A 635 4.23 -8.28 46.29
N GLY A 636 5.23 -8.34 47.18
CA GLY A 636 5.74 -9.59 47.76
C GLY A 636 6.32 -10.57 46.74
N GLY A 637 6.75 -10.06 45.58
CA GLY A 637 7.41 -10.81 44.51
C GLY A 637 7.17 -10.18 43.13
N TYR A 638 7.78 -10.80 42.13
CA TYR A 638 7.76 -10.38 40.72
C TYR A 638 6.39 -10.59 40.05
N LEU A 639 6.10 -9.82 39.00
CA LEU A 639 4.87 -9.91 38.20
C LEU A 639 4.82 -11.21 37.39
N THR A 640 5.98 -11.69 36.94
CA THR A 640 6.14 -12.89 36.11
C THR A 640 7.26 -13.81 36.59
N HIS A 641 7.21 -15.06 36.12
CA HIS A 641 8.26 -16.05 36.33
C HIS A 641 8.35 -16.97 35.10
N ALA A 642 9.35 -16.78 34.25
CA ALA A 642 9.55 -17.54 33.01
C ALA A 642 8.26 -17.62 32.16
N GLY A 643 7.65 -16.47 31.89
CA GLY A 643 6.41 -16.33 31.13
C GLY A 643 5.11 -16.63 31.91
N GLU A 644 5.17 -17.23 33.10
CA GLU A 644 4.00 -17.41 33.96
C GLU A 644 3.64 -16.10 34.67
N LEU A 645 2.37 -15.72 34.62
CA LEU A 645 1.89 -14.40 35.06
C LEU A 645 1.21 -14.46 36.44
N SER A 646 1.71 -13.67 37.39
CA SER A 646 1.08 -13.47 38.70
C SER A 646 -0.10 -12.50 38.58
N ARG A 647 -1.27 -13.04 38.26
CA ARG A 647 -2.54 -12.29 38.07
C ARG A 647 -2.84 -11.32 39.23
N THR A 648 -2.64 -11.73 40.48
CA THR A 648 -2.85 -10.86 41.67
C THR A 648 -1.91 -9.65 41.71
N ARG A 649 -0.63 -9.83 41.34
CA ARG A 649 0.35 -8.75 41.34
C ARG A 649 0.21 -7.84 40.12
N LEU A 650 -0.14 -8.43 38.97
CA LEU A 650 -0.48 -7.67 37.77
C LEU A 650 -1.68 -6.76 38.03
N GLU A 651 -2.73 -7.27 38.67
CA GLU A 651 -3.92 -6.47 39.02
C GLU A 651 -3.55 -5.27 39.89
N ALA A 652 -2.76 -5.48 40.95
CA ALA A 652 -2.28 -4.39 41.79
C ALA A 652 -1.46 -3.36 40.98
N PHE A 653 -0.55 -3.81 40.12
CA PHE A 653 0.25 -2.95 39.26
C PHE A 653 -0.61 -2.17 38.24
N MET A 654 -1.61 -2.80 37.65
CA MET A 654 -2.55 -2.18 36.71
C MET A 654 -3.47 -1.17 37.39
N ALA A 655 -3.92 -1.44 38.62
CA ALA A 655 -4.69 -0.49 39.42
C ALA A 655 -3.90 0.79 39.72
N ALA A 656 -2.59 0.69 40.00
CA ALA A 656 -1.75 1.86 40.21
C ALA A 656 -1.35 2.55 38.88
N LEU A 657 -1.19 1.81 37.78
CA LEU A 657 -1.03 2.39 36.44
C LEU A 657 -2.29 3.13 36.00
N ALA A 658 -3.47 2.67 36.45
CA ALA A 658 -4.76 3.27 36.14
C ALA A 658 -4.92 4.70 36.72
N GLU A 659 -4.25 5.02 37.83
CA GLU A 659 -4.26 6.36 38.43
C GLU A 659 -3.76 7.44 37.45
N ALA A 660 -2.85 7.08 36.54
CA ALA A 660 -2.32 7.99 35.52
C ALA A 660 -3.20 8.14 34.26
N GLU A 661 -4.26 7.33 34.08
CA GLU A 661 -5.06 7.34 32.84
C GLU A 661 -5.72 8.69 32.58
N ALA A 662 -6.27 9.31 33.63
CA ALA A 662 -6.94 10.60 33.50
C ALA A 662 -5.95 11.74 33.21
N ASP A 663 -4.76 11.69 33.79
CA ASP A 663 -3.67 12.66 33.57
C ASP A 663 -3.12 12.57 32.14
N VAL A 664 -2.88 11.36 31.63
CA VAL A 664 -2.44 11.14 30.23
C VAL A 664 -3.50 11.64 29.23
N LEU A 665 -4.78 11.36 29.48
CA LEU A 665 -5.86 11.84 28.62
C LEU A 665 -6.07 13.36 28.71
N GLN A 666 -5.87 13.97 29.89
CA GLN A 666 -5.88 15.43 30.05
C GLN A 666 -4.74 16.08 29.26
N ALA A 667 -3.51 15.59 29.40
CA ALA A 667 -2.37 16.11 28.65
C ALA A 667 -2.58 16.03 27.12
N ARG A 668 -3.16 14.92 26.63
CA ARG A 668 -3.56 14.77 25.21
C ARG A 668 -4.66 15.77 24.79
N ALA A 669 -5.56 16.16 25.69
CA ALA A 669 -6.59 17.17 25.42
C ALA A 669 -5.99 18.60 25.35
N GLU A 670 -5.08 18.93 26.28
CA GLU A 670 -4.32 20.18 26.31
C GLU A 670 -3.42 20.35 25.09
N ASP A 671 -2.72 19.28 24.67
CA ASP A 671 -1.87 19.30 23.46
C ASP A 671 -2.69 19.52 22.19
N ALA A 672 -3.88 18.92 22.08
CA ALA A 672 -4.81 19.16 20.98
C ALA A 672 -5.25 20.64 20.92
N GLU A 673 -5.59 21.23 22.06
CA GLU A 673 -5.92 22.67 22.15
C GLU A 673 -4.71 23.56 21.85
N SER A 674 -3.53 23.20 22.33
CA SER A 674 -2.26 23.88 22.04
C SER A 674 -1.96 23.87 20.54
N PHE A 675 -2.28 22.77 19.84
CA PHE A 675 -2.06 22.64 18.40
C PHE A 675 -3.10 23.44 17.59
N GLU A 676 -4.38 23.39 17.97
CA GLU A 676 -5.45 24.17 17.34
C GLU A 676 -5.27 25.67 17.55
N SER A 677 -4.93 26.12 18.76
CA SER A 677 -4.67 27.53 19.08
C SER A 677 -3.43 28.07 18.36
N LYS A 678 -2.36 27.27 18.20
CA LYS A 678 -1.21 27.62 17.34
C LYS A 678 -1.60 27.71 15.87
N ARG A 679 -2.46 26.80 15.38
CA ARG A 679 -2.98 26.81 14.00
C ARG A 679 -3.92 27.98 13.72
N SER A 680 -4.67 28.42 14.75
CA SER A 680 -5.50 29.64 14.75
C SER A 680 -4.64 30.90 14.77
N ARG A 681 -3.68 31.03 15.69
CA ARG A 681 -2.72 32.16 15.72
C ARG A 681 -1.94 32.31 14.41
N LYS A 682 -1.56 31.20 13.75
CA LYS A 682 -0.88 31.24 12.44
C LYS A 682 -1.79 31.67 11.28
N ARG A 683 -3.10 31.81 11.50
CA ARG A 683 -4.09 32.40 10.58
C ARG A 683 -4.50 33.84 10.95
N GLY A 684 -4.07 34.36 12.10
CA GLY A 684 -4.55 35.63 12.67
C GLY A 684 -3.47 36.43 13.38
N GLY A 685 -2.24 36.44 12.84
CA GLY A 685 -1.17 37.32 13.31
C GLY A 685 -0.88 38.40 12.27
N ASP A 686 -1.06 39.66 12.65
CA ASP A 686 -0.68 40.82 11.83
C ASP A 686 0.84 40.81 11.59
N GLU A 687 1.28 40.86 10.33
CA GLU A 687 2.69 41.08 10.00
C GLU A 687 3.09 42.53 10.27
N PRO A 688 4.21 42.81 10.97
CA PRO A 688 4.68 44.18 11.17
C PRO A 688 5.09 44.83 9.84
N ALA A 689 4.58 46.05 9.60
CA ALA A 689 4.68 46.78 8.33
C ALA A 689 6.11 47.12 7.82
N TRP A 690 7.17 46.72 8.51
CA TRP A 690 8.55 46.83 8.04
C TRP A 690 9.05 45.58 7.28
N ALA A 691 8.33 44.46 7.36
CA ALA A 691 8.70 43.21 6.67
C ALA A 691 8.31 43.19 5.18
N SER A 692 7.20 43.83 4.79
CA SER A 692 6.75 43.82 3.37
C SER A 692 7.69 44.64 2.46
N ALA A 693 8.22 45.75 2.96
CA ALA A 693 8.99 46.74 2.20
C ALA A 693 10.24 46.20 1.46
N ARG A 694 10.74 45.01 1.82
CA ARG A 694 11.90 44.37 1.17
C ARG A 694 11.54 43.21 0.22
N VAL A 695 10.30 42.72 0.27
CA VAL A 695 9.75 41.75 -0.70
C VAL A 695 9.08 42.49 -1.85
N ASP A 696 8.32 43.56 -1.54
CA ASP A 696 7.57 44.35 -2.52
C ASP A 696 8.48 45.02 -3.56
N ALA A 697 9.70 45.43 -3.18
CA ALA A 697 10.67 46.06 -4.09
C ALA A 697 11.30 45.11 -5.13
N LYS A 698 11.30 43.79 -4.87
CA LYS A 698 11.73 42.78 -5.86
C LYS A 698 10.56 42.25 -6.69
N ARG A 699 9.39 42.17 -6.07
CA ARG A 699 8.19 41.65 -6.69
C ARG A 699 7.59 42.64 -7.70
N SER A 700 7.52 43.93 -7.37
CA SER A 700 7.00 44.98 -8.28
C SER A 700 7.73 45.06 -9.61
N ALA A 701 9.06 44.88 -9.62
CA ALA A 701 9.87 44.91 -10.84
C ALA A 701 9.60 43.72 -11.80
N GLN A 702 9.16 42.57 -11.28
CA GLN A 702 8.77 41.41 -12.11
C GLN A 702 7.27 41.40 -12.44
N GLU A 703 6.42 42.00 -11.60
CA GLU A 703 4.97 42.06 -11.81
C GLU A 703 4.58 43.20 -12.78
N GLN A 704 5.25 44.36 -12.73
CA GLN A 704 5.05 45.45 -13.73
C GLN A 704 5.46 45.06 -15.15
N ALA A 705 6.46 44.18 -15.32
CA ALA A 705 6.82 43.65 -16.63
C ALA A 705 5.80 42.66 -17.21
N ARG A 706 4.85 42.18 -16.38
CA ARG A 706 3.86 41.15 -16.74
C ARG A 706 2.41 41.67 -16.82
N LEU A 707 2.14 42.83 -16.24
CA LEU A 707 0.83 43.51 -16.23
C LEU A 707 0.64 44.52 -17.38
N GLN A 708 1.61 44.68 -18.28
CA GLN A 708 1.51 45.58 -19.44
C GLN A 708 0.89 44.89 -20.69
N SER A 709 0.50 43.62 -20.59
CA SER A 709 -0.23 42.89 -21.64
C SER A 709 -1.50 42.27 -21.06
N GLU A 710 -2.64 42.75 -21.55
CA GLU A 710 -3.95 42.07 -21.52
C GLU A 710 -4.63 41.98 -20.14
N ILE A 711 -5.10 43.15 -19.69
CA ILE A 711 -6.47 43.26 -19.16
C ILE A 711 -7.42 43.17 -20.36
N ASP A 712 -8.44 42.33 -20.28
CA ASP A 712 -9.83 42.73 -20.55
C ASP A 712 -10.80 41.76 -19.84
N GLU A 713 -11.93 42.30 -19.42
CA GLU A 713 -12.89 41.69 -18.50
C GLU A 713 -14.02 40.99 -19.28
N ASP A 714 -14.57 39.89 -18.76
CA ASP A 714 -15.98 39.86 -18.34
C ASP A 714 -16.34 38.54 -17.64
N ASP A 715 -16.93 38.66 -16.45
CA ASP A 715 -17.33 37.55 -15.58
C ASP A 715 -18.79 37.72 -15.17
N ALA A 716 -19.71 36.99 -15.82
CA ALA A 716 -21.16 37.19 -15.67
C ALA A 716 -22.01 35.90 -15.68
N PHE A 717 -21.40 34.71 -15.58
CA PHE A 717 -22.13 33.43 -15.67
C PHE A 717 -21.98 32.52 -14.45
N ALA A 718 -20.95 32.72 -13.61
CA ALA A 718 -20.67 31.84 -12.47
C ALA A 718 -21.63 32.00 -11.27
N LEU A 719 -22.37 33.12 -11.18
CA LEU A 719 -23.13 33.48 -9.98
C LEU A 719 -24.59 32.96 -9.97
N ASP A 720 -25.15 32.59 -11.13
CA ASP A 720 -26.57 32.27 -11.25
C ASP A 720 -26.86 30.77 -10.97
N MET A 721 -25.96 29.88 -11.40
CA MET A 721 -26.08 28.43 -11.17
C MET A 721 -26.04 28.02 -9.69
N ALA A 722 -25.52 28.87 -8.79
CA ALA A 722 -25.47 28.59 -7.36
C ALA A 722 -26.84 28.70 -6.65
N LYS A 723 -27.83 29.35 -7.28
CA LYS A 723 -29.16 29.63 -6.65
C LYS A 723 -30.25 28.62 -7.00
N LEU A 724 -30.07 27.82 -8.06
CA LEU A 724 -31.09 26.88 -8.55
C LEU A 724 -31.04 25.48 -7.91
N ALA A 725 -30.02 25.17 -7.12
CA ALA A 725 -29.81 23.83 -6.54
C ALA A 725 -30.37 23.63 -5.11
N LEU A 726 -31.21 24.54 -4.62
CA LEU A 726 -31.75 24.54 -3.26
C LEU A 726 -33.27 24.81 -3.23
N GLN A 727 -34.04 24.04 -4.01
CA GLN A 727 -35.51 23.98 -3.94
C GLN A 727 -36.08 22.74 -4.67
N ALA A 728 -35.96 21.56 -4.05
CA ALA A 728 -36.73 20.34 -4.38
C ALA A 728 -36.50 19.23 -3.33
N GLU A 729 -37.24 19.29 -2.22
CA GLU A 729 -37.69 18.09 -1.47
C GLU A 729 -38.97 17.57 -2.18
N GLY A 730 -39.48 16.35 -2.04
CA GLY A 730 -39.18 15.18 -1.20
C GLY A 730 -40.10 14.00 -1.61
N ASP A 731 -40.32 13.02 -0.73
CA ASP A 731 -41.14 11.78 -0.89
C ASP A 731 -40.63 10.77 -1.96
N GLU A 732 -40.76 9.44 -1.88
CA GLU A 732 -41.38 8.43 -0.99
C GLU A 732 -40.50 7.13 -1.11
N LEU A 733 -40.50 6.06 -0.29
CA LEU A 733 -41.17 5.63 0.95
C LEU A 733 -40.29 4.53 1.62
N GLU A 734 -40.40 4.29 2.94
CA GLU A 734 -39.89 3.09 3.64
C GLU A 734 -41.10 2.26 4.13
N LEU A 735 -41.16 0.93 3.91
CA LEU A 735 -42.20 0.10 4.55
C LEU A 735 -41.93 -1.44 4.62
N LEU A 736 -41.79 -1.95 5.85
CA LEU A 736 -42.17 -3.29 6.37
C LEU A 736 -41.49 -4.58 5.84
N ALA A 737 -41.23 -5.61 6.65
CA ALA A 737 -41.68 -5.97 8.02
C ALA A 737 -40.58 -6.78 8.76
N ALA A 738 -40.50 -6.93 10.08
CA ALA A 738 -41.12 -6.33 11.28
C ALA A 738 -40.11 -6.52 12.45
N VAL A 739 -40.21 -5.88 13.63
CA VAL A 739 -41.06 -6.25 14.78
C VAL A 739 -41.29 -5.00 15.66
N GLU A 740 -42.49 -4.91 16.25
CA GLU A 740 -43.08 -3.76 16.96
C GLU A 740 -42.50 -3.49 18.36
N GLY A 741 -42.70 -2.27 18.90
CA GLY A 741 -42.31 -1.88 20.27
C GLY A 741 -42.46 -0.37 20.58
N GLU A 742 -43.71 0.07 20.78
CA GLU A 742 -44.25 1.45 20.87
C GLU A 742 -43.66 2.44 21.93
N GLY A 743 -43.94 3.74 21.74
CA GLY A 743 -43.90 4.83 22.76
C GLY A 743 -42.91 5.99 22.45
N GLU A 744 -43.22 6.97 21.61
CA GLU A 744 -44.04 8.21 21.80
C GLU A 744 -43.31 9.43 22.44
N GLU A 745 -43.31 10.55 21.70
CA GLU A 745 -43.26 12.00 22.07
C GLU A 745 -42.08 12.52 22.95
N ASP A 746 -41.48 13.72 22.78
CA ASP A 746 -41.87 14.94 22.04
C ASP A 746 -40.65 15.92 21.86
N GLY A 747 -40.74 16.93 20.98
CA GLY A 747 -40.14 18.27 21.26
C GLY A 747 -38.94 18.84 20.43
N GLU A 748 -39.29 19.62 19.39
CA GLU A 748 -38.63 20.85 18.86
C GLU A 748 -37.24 20.86 18.17
N GLU A 749 -37.13 21.79 17.19
CA GLU A 749 -36.11 21.86 16.14
C GLU A 749 -34.89 22.74 16.46
N GLY A 750 -33.75 22.45 15.81
CA GLY A 750 -32.58 23.33 15.77
C GLY A 750 -31.62 23.00 14.63
N ALA A 751 -31.70 23.73 13.52
CA ALA A 751 -30.95 23.43 12.30
C ALA A 751 -29.42 23.52 12.47
N LEU A 752 -28.70 22.47 12.03
CA LEU A 752 -27.24 22.39 12.09
C LEU A 752 -26.57 22.84 10.77
N PRO A 753 -25.53 23.70 10.81
CA PRO A 753 -24.86 24.20 9.61
C PRO A 753 -23.89 23.18 8.97
N LYS A 754 -23.77 23.22 7.64
CA LYS A 754 -22.92 22.30 6.86
C LYS A 754 -21.42 22.65 6.90
N HIS A 755 -20.62 21.57 6.98
CA HIS A 755 -19.21 21.42 6.58
C HIS A 755 -18.10 22.13 7.36
N ALA A 756 -17.44 21.35 8.21
CA ALA A 756 -15.98 21.38 8.38
C ALA A 756 -15.40 19.97 8.09
N ILE A 757 -14.13 19.93 7.67
CA ILE A 757 -13.41 18.68 7.36
C ILE A 757 -13.30 17.82 8.63
N THR A 758 -14.09 16.76 8.72
CA THR A 758 -13.90 15.73 9.75
C THR A 758 -12.87 14.71 9.26
N SER A 759 -11.64 14.84 9.75
CA SER A 759 -10.83 13.66 10.08
C SER A 759 -11.68 12.69 10.91
N GLU A 760 -11.35 11.38 10.91
CA GLU A 760 -11.93 10.44 11.88
C GLU A 760 -11.97 11.11 13.27
N PRO A 761 -13.13 11.08 13.97
CA PRO A 761 -13.24 11.80 15.22
C PRO A 761 -12.24 11.22 16.21
N THR A 762 -11.39 12.08 16.74
CA THR A 762 -10.51 11.74 17.84
C THR A 762 -11.34 11.12 18.97
N MET A 763 -10.82 10.07 19.60
CA MET A 763 -11.52 9.38 20.70
C MET A 763 -11.86 10.34 21.86
N MET A 764 -11.09 11.42 21.96
CA MET A 764 -11.41 12.62 22.72
C MET A 764 -12.64 13.34 22.12
N SER A 765 -13.84 13.03 22.64
CA SER A 765 -15.06 13.79 22.31
C SER A 765 -14.96 15.24 22.80
N GLN A 766 -15.79 16.13 22.25
CA GLN A 766 -15.88 17.51 22.74
C GLN A 766 -16.37 17.58 24.20
N GLU A 767 -17.29 16.68 24.59
CA GLU A 767 -17.67 16.41 25.99
C GLU A 767 -16.44 16.10 26.86
N ALA A 768 -15.70 15.02 26.55
CA ALA A 768 -14.55 14.59 27.33
C ALA A 768 -13.44 15.67 27.37
N ARG A 769 -13.18 16.33 26.24
CA ARG A 769 -12.21 17.42 26.13
C ARG A 769 -12.57 18.59 27.04
N ASN A 770 -13.81 19.05 27.01
CA ASN A 770 -14.27 20.15 27.86
C ASN A 770 -14.17 19.78 29.34
N LEU A 771 -14.49 18.54 29.72
CA LEU A 771 -14.34 18.05 31.09
C LEU A 771 -12.87 18.07 31.54
N PHE A 772 -11.94 17.53 30.73
CA PHE A 772 -10.51 17.57 31.03
C PHE A 772 -9.93 18.99 31.11
N LEU A 773 -10.32 19.90 30.20
CA LEU A 773 -9.85 21.29 30.21
C LEU A 773 -10.43 22.10 31.39
N ASN A 774 -11.64 21.75 31.85
CA ASN A 774 -12.24 22.32 33.06
C ASN A 774 -11.74 21.67 34.37
N GLY A 775 -10.86 20.67 34.29
CA GLY A 775 -10.28 19.97 35.44
C GLY A 775 -11.11 18.82 36.03
N ASP A 776 -12.26 18.49 35.44
CA ASP A 776 -13.06 17.31 35.83
C ASP A 776 -12.50 16.05 35.15
N LYS A 777 -11.42 15.53 35.75
CA LYS A 777 -10.68 14.38 35.24
C LYS A 777 -11.51 13.08 35.26
N ASP A 778 -12.31 12.86 36.29
CA ASP A 778 -13.08 11.63 36.48
C ASP A 778 -14.23 11.53 35.47
N SER A 779 -15.01 12.60 35.31
CA SER A 779 -16.05 12.64 34.28
C SER A 779 -15.45 12.60 32.87
N GLY A 780 -14.32 13.27 32.65
CA GLY A 780 -13.58 13.24 31.38
C GLY A 780 -13.12 11.84 31.00
N LEU A 781 -12.49 11.12 31.94
CA LEU A 781 -12.08 9.72 31.77
C LEU A 781 -13.31 8.83 31.52
N ALA A 782 -14.38 8.99 32.30
CA ALA A 782 -15.61 8.21 32.12
C ALA A 782 -16.26 8.44 30.75
N ALA A 783 -16.34 9.68 30.26
CA ALA A 783 -16.85 10.02 28.94
C ALA A 783 -16.00 9.43 27.82
N TRP A 784 -14.67 9.61 27.91
CA TRP A 784 -13.72 9.04 26.96
C TRP A 784 -13.83 7.52 26.90
N LYS A 785 -13.86 6.85 28.06
CA LYS A 785 -13.96 5.40 28.22
C LYS A 785 -15.30 4.84 27.71
N ARG A 786 -16.42 5.53 27.93
CA ARG A 786 -17.72 5.19 27.33
C ARG A 786 -17.64 5.17 25.80
N ARG A 787 -17.09 6.23 25.20
CA ARG A 787 -16.91 6.32 23.74
C ARG A 787 -15.92 5.27 23.24
N TYR A 788 -14.84 5.03 23.95
CA TYR A 788 -13.81 4.08 23.56
C TYR A 788 -14.35 2.67 23.33
N TYR A 789 -15.06 2.14 24.33
CA TYR A 789 -15.63 0.80 24.24
C TYR A 789 -16.75 0.69 23.19
N ARG A 790 -17.56 1.74 23.01
CA ARG A 790 -18.59 1.78 21.97
C ARG A 790 -17.99 1.77 20.56
N GLU A 791 -17.13 2.74 20.25
CA GLU A 791 -16.67 2.99 18.87
C GLU A 791 -15.53 2.05 18.43
N LYS A 792 -14.61 1.68 19.32
CA LYS A 792 -13.41 0.89 18.98
C LYS A 792 -13.45 -0.56 19.42
N MET A 793 -14.33 -0.92 20.37
CA MET A 793 -14.53 -2.31 20.83
C MET A 793 -15.93 -2.86 20.50
N GLN A 794 -16.86 -2.02 20.02
CA GLN A 794 -18.24 -2.40 19.71
C GLN A 794 -19.00 -3.06 20.88
N VAL A 795 -18.69 -2.65 22.12
CA VAL A 795 -19.33 -3.16 23.34
C VAL A 795 -19.86 -2.05 24.25
N SER A 796 -20.94 -2.35 24.95
CA SER A 796 -21.59 -1.48 25.93
C SER A 796 -21.91 -2.23 27.23
N GLY A 797 -21.97 -1.51 28.35
CA GLY A 797 -22.17 -2.11 29.68
C GLY A 797 -20.91 -2.73 30.29
N GLU A 798 -20.94 -2.94 31.61
CA GLU A 798 -19.79 -3.44 32.40
C GLU A 798 -19.46 -4.91 32.09
N ALA A 799 -20.49 -5.76 31.96
CA ALA A 799 -20.31 -7.18 31.64
C ALA A 799 -19.57 -7.40 30.31
N ALA A 800 -19.86 -6.60 29.28
CA ALA A 800 -19.18 -6.70 28.00
C ALA A 800 -17.74 -6.15 28.04
N ARG A 801 -17.46 -5.11 28.84
CA ARG A 801 -16.07 -4.70 29.13
C ARG A 801 -15.30 -5.77 29.90
N ARG A 802 -15.95 -6.43 30.85
CA ARG A 802 -15.37 -7.58 31.56
C ARG A 802 -15.04 -8.72 30.60
N ALA A 803 -15.93 -9.01 29.65
CA ALA A 803 -15.67 -9.97 28.59
C ALA A 803 -14.44 -9.57 27.74
N VAL A 804 -14.20 -8.28 27.46
CA VAL A 804 -12.96 -7.80 26.81
C VAL A 804 -11.71 -8.03 27.67
N VAL A 805 -11.79 -7.81 28.99
CA VAL A 805 -10.68 -8.01 29.95
C VAL A 805 -10.32 -9.48 30.10
N GLU A 806 -11.32 -10.33 30.34
CA GLU A 806 -11.15 -11.78 30.28
C GLU A 806 -10.56 -12.16 28.92
N SER A 807 -11.10 -11.57 27.85
CA SER A 807 -10.64 -11.71 26.47
C SER A 807 -9.26 -11.14 26.14
N TYR A 808 -8.60 -10.49 27.08
CA TYR A 808 -7.21 -10.03 26.99
C TYR A 808 -6.23 -10.87 27.83
N ILE A 809 -6.70 -11.74 28.74
CA ILE A 809 -5.86 -12.46 29.72
C ILE A 809 -5.76 -14.00 29.55
N GLN A 810 -6.87 -14.75 29.40
CA GLN A 810 -6.86 -16.25 29.37
C GLN A 810 -6.19 -16.88 28.12
N TRP A 811 -6.42 -18.17 27.91
CA TRP A 811 -6.40 -18.79 26.59
C TRP A 811 -7.59 -19.74 26.50
N ALA A 812 -8.17 -19.92 25.31
CA ALA A 812 -9.32 -20.79 25.09
C ALA A 812 -9.10 -21.65 23.84
N ALA A 813 -8.60 -22.87 24.03
CA ALA A 813 -8.80 -23.92 23.04
C ALA A 813 -10.27 -24.35 23.06
N LEU A 814 -10.86 -24.46 21.86
CA LEU A 814 -12.08 -25.22 21.68
C LEU A 814 -11.72 -26.71 21.58
N LEU A 815 -12.21 -27.50 22.53
CA LEU A 815 -12.56 -28.88 22.22
C LEU A 815 -13.70 -28.84 21.17
N PRO A 816 -13.74 -29.77 20.19
CA PRO A 816 -14.81 -29.78 19.21
C PRO A 816 -16.18 -30.04 19.88
N GLY A 817 -17.12 -29.09 19.79
CA GLY A 817 -18.54 -29.34 20.09
C GLY A 817 -19.22 -28.46 21.15
N THR A 818 -18.61 -27.39 21.66
CA THR A 818 -19.28 -26.46 22.60
C THR A 818 -19.61 -25.12 21.95
N ASP A 819 -20.89 -24.93 21.58
CA ASP A 819 -21.45 -23.60 21.28
C ASP A 819 -21.76 -22.87 22.59
N CYS A 820 -20.94 -21.86 22.93
CA CYS A 820 -21.21 -20.95 24.05
C CYS A 820 -21.70 -19.60 23.52
N ASP A 821 -23.01 -19.42 23.54
CA ASP A 821 -23.67 -18.16 23.17
C ASP A 821 -23.69 -17.22 24.39
N VAL A 822 -22.76 -16.26 24.42
CA VAL A 822 -22.64 -15.26 25.50
C VAL A 822 -22.91 -13.86 24.96
N ALA A 823 -24.15 -13.43 25.11
CA ALA A 823 -24.60 -12.04 25.04
C ALA A 823 -24.22 -11.25 23.77
N GLY A 824 -24.65 -11.73 22.60
CA GLY A 824 -24.84 -10.89 21.41
C GLY A 824 -23.58 -10.45 20.66
N LEU A 825 -22.38 -10.76 21.16
CA LEU A 825 -21.16 -10.72 20.37
C LEU A 825 -21.14 -11.94 19.44
N VAL A 826 -21.06 -11.71 18.12
CA VAL A 826 -20.72 -12.76 17.14
C VAL A 826 -19.22 -13.09 17.29
N LEU A 827 -18.86 -13.70 18.43
CA LEU A 827 -17.52 -14.17 18.77
C LEU A 827 -17.18 -15.48 18.05
N GLY A 828 -17.37 -15.45 16.73
CA GLY A 828 -17.04 -16.50 15.79
C GLY A 828 -15.53 -16.71 15.67
N ARG A 829 -14.97 -17.43 16.65
CA ARG A 829 -13.66 -18.14 16.64
C ARG A 829 -12.39 -17.30 16.87
N CYS A 830 -11.66 -17.78 17.87
CA CYS A 830 -10.23 -17.58 18.15
C CYS A 830 -9.79 -16.24 18.77
N VAL A 831 -8.67 -16.31 19.50
CA VAL A 831 -8.49 -15.54 20.74
C VAL A 831 -7.00 -15.39 21.11
N CYS A 832 -6.36 -14.23 20.81
CA CYS A 832 -5.04 -13.86 21.38
C CYS A 832 -5.21 -13.07 22.68
N ARG A 833 -4.35 -13.37 23.66
CA ARG A 833 -4.35 -12.76 25.01
C ARG A 833 -2.91 -12.69 25.53
N LEU A 834 -2.64 -11.84 26.52
CA LEU A 834 -1.30 -11.53 27.07
C LEU A 834 -0.47 -12.78 27.43
N HIS A 835 -1.10 -13.79 27.99
CA HIS A 835 -0.42 -15.00 28.44
C HIS A 835 0.10 -15.86 27.27
N TRP A 836 -0.62 -15.92 26.14
CA TRP A 836 -0.16 -16.67 24.96
C TRP A 836 1.11 -16.06 24.36
N VAL A 837 1.23 -14.73 24.35
CA VAL A 837 2.43 -14.04 23.87
C VAL A 837 3.62 -14.39 24.76
N LEU A 838 3.46 -14.36 26.09
CA LEU A 838 4.51 -14.79 27.02
C LEU A 838 4.92 -16.26 26.78
N GLU A 839 3.96 -17.19 26.62
CA GLU A 839 4.28 -18.58 26.27
C GLU A 839 5.07 -18.72 24.95
N TYR A 840 4.71 -17.92 23.95
CA TYR A 840 5.34 -17.96 22.63
C TYR A 840 6.82 -17.54 22.66
N TYR A 841 7.18 -16.55 23.49
CA TYR A 841 8.56 -16.10 23.66
C TYR A 841 9.34 -17.05 24.59
N TYR A 842 8.75 -17.48 25.71
CA TYR A 842 9.46 -18.26 26.75
C TYR A 842 9.56 -19.76 26.47
N ARG A 843 8.48 -20.43 26.05
CA ARG A 843 8.45 -21.89 25.83
C ARG A 843 8.53 -22.23 24.35
N GLY A 844 7.81 -21.47 23.51
CA GLY A 844 7.78 -21.61 22.06
C GLY A 844 6.83 -22.70 21.59
N GLY A 845 5.77 -22.29 20.90
CA GLY A 845 4.82 -23.17 20.24
C GLY A 845 3.36 -22.81 20.49
N LEU A 846 2.57 -22.76 19.41
CA LEU A 846 1.15 -23.14 19.30
C LEU A 846 0.67 -22.71 17.89
N LEU A 847 0.28 -23.67 17.06
CA LEU A 847 0.04 -23.46 15.61
C LEU A 847 -1.38 -22.96 15.26
N GLU A 848 -2.37 -23.19 16.13
CA GLU A 848 -3.79 -23.01 15.82
C GLU A 848 -4.44 -21.87 16.61
N LEU A 849 -4.33 -20.64 16.09
CA LEU A 849 -5.02 -19.49 16.66
C LEU A 849 -5.35 -18.45 15.56
N VAL A 850 -6.61 -18.12 15.33
CA VAL A 850 -7.02 -17.04 14.42
C VAL A 850 -7.28 -15.74 15.21
N LEU A 851 -7.20 -14.58 14.55
CA LEU A 851 -7.47 -13.27 15.14
C LEU A 851 -8.71 -12.63 14.48
N PRO A 852 -9.83 -12.44 15.20
CA PRO A 852 -10.99 -11.70 14.70
C PRO A 852 -10.93 -10.19 15.00
N LEU A 853 -10.48 -9.74 16.19
CA LEU A 853 -10.50 -8.33 16.62
C LEU A 853 -9.30 -7.94 17.53
N PRO A 854 -8.77 -6.70 17.42
CA PRO A 854 -7.67 -6.20 18.26
C PRO A 854 -8.17 -5.59 19.58
N LEU A 855 -8.29 -6.42 20.61
CA LEU A 855 -8.75 -6.04 21.95
C LEU A 855 -7.71 -5.20 22.71
N ARG A 856 -8.16 -4.12 23.36
CA ARG A 856 -7.36 -3.22 24.20
C ARG A 856 -8.19 -2.76 25.40
N PRO A 857 -8.12 -3.43 26.56
CA PRO A 857 -8.76 -2.92 27.76
C PRO A 857 -8.06 -1.64 28.27
N MET A 858 -8.78 -0.81 29.02
CA MET A 858 -8.13 0.22 29.86
C MET A 858 -7.41 -0.46 31.03
N ALA A 859 -6.34 0.14 31.56
CA ALA A 859 -5.68 -0.36 32.76
C ALA A 859 -6.66 -0.38 33.96
N SER A 860 -7.54 0.64 34.05
CA SER A 860 -8.63 0.68 35.05
C SER A 860 -9.69 -0.42 34.91
N ASP A 861 -9.72 -1.20 33.82
CA ASP A 861 -10.62 -2.35 33.69
C ASP A 861 -9.91 -3.70 33.96
N LEU A 862 -8.56 -3.73 34.10
CA LEU A 862 -7.77 -4.93 34.38
C LEU A 862 -7.84 -5.35 35.87
N VAL A 863 -9.05 -5.40 36.41
CA VAL A 863 -9.39 -5.82 37.78
C VAL A 863 -9.88 -7.27 37.83
N ARG A 864 -9.99 -7.87 39.02
CA ARG A 864 -10.49 -9.25 39.22
C ARG A 864 -9.75 -10.28 38.37
N LEU A 865 -8.44 -10.12 38.19
CA LEU A 865 -7.59 -11.02 37.38
C LEU A 865 -7.42 -12.42 38.01
N PRO A 866 -7.35 -12.61 39.34
CA PRO A 866 -7.26 -13.96 39.94
C PRO A 866 -8.45 -14.88 39.62
N GLU A 867 -9.65 -14.32 39.42
CA GLU A 867 -10.87 -15.06 39.02
C GLU A 867 -10.76 -15.64 37.60
N ILE A 868 -9.91 -15.05 36.76
CA ILE A 868 -9.77 -15.39 35.35
C ILE A 868 -9.03 -16.73 35.26
N ASN A 869 -9.77 -17.84 35.12
CA ASN A 869 -9.17 -19.17 35.03
C ASN A 869 -8.36 -19.32 33.73
N VAL A 870 -7.16 -19.90 33.82
CA VAL A 870 -6.27 -20.08 32.68
C VAL A 870 -5.69 -21.49 32.73
N SER A 871 -6.03 -22.32 31.75
CA SER A 871 -5.64 -23.73 31.69
C SER A 871 -5.06 -24.06 30.33
N PHE A 872 -3.85 -24.61 30.31
CA PHE A 872 -3.23 -25.16 29.10
C PHE A 872 -3.46 -26.68 29.03
N SER A 873 -4.01 -27.13 27.91
CA SER A 873 -3.94 -28.52 27.46
C SER A 873 -3.68 -28.51 25.97
N LEU A 874 -2.59 -29.15 25.53
CA LEU A 874 -2.29 -29.44 24.13
C LEU A 874 -3.15 -30.60 23.63
#